data_AF-A0A4E0RSH3-F1
#
_entry.id   AF-A0A4E0RSH3-F1
#
_cell.length_a   1.000
_cell.length_b   1.000
_cell.length_c   1.000
_cell.angle_alpha   90.00
_cell.angle_beta   90.00
_cell.angle_gamma   90.00
#
_symmetry.space_group_name_H-M   'P 1'
#
loop_
_entity.id
_entity.type
_entity.pdbx_description
1 polymer ?
#
loop_
_entity_poly.entity_id
_entity_poly.type
_entity_poly.pdbx_seq_one_letter_code
_entity_poly.pdbx_strand_id
1 'polypeptide(L)'
;MPRKKPEPIQIDSIKHADESRTNIPTKELRDFVADDEHEPKMKLYPRNPDLDPQLVWRGKDEQDSQDLEVPVVPIYIQEKIHPQALIQDIKQYAKQDKPATFDLFGNDFNDLDFDQLIEFYQHQQKWQNRMILGDSLQVMASLAEKEGLKGQVQMIYIDPPYGIKFGSNWQSSTRKRDVKDGKADDVTRQPEQIKAFRDTWELGIHSYLAYLRDRLVVARELLTESGSVFVQIGDENVHLVRCLMDEVFGAKNFCSQIMFVKNSGQTSSLLSSNFDYVILYAKNREIVKYRQLFYDKSIGSEYAERYDGVEFRDGTRKSLSKLERENLEGVDNKFYTLQPALSHGFNKNTTIDFILNGRTYFPGITRQWKCTSKGMERLTLANRLAGLSKMIYYVRYLNDFPAYAIGNNWNDTQDRLAKAYIVQTVPKAIQRCLLMTTDPGDIVLDPTCGSGTTAYVAEQWGRRWITCDTSRVALALARTRLMTAKFPYYKLKDSKQGIKQGFVYKTVPHVTLKAIANNEEIDTIHTKWQEQLEPIQTKLNALLKQDWQEWEIPREPEKAWTKKAKDLLAQWWQLKQQRQQEIDDSIAKHSSTETLYDQPYEDKKRVRVTGPFTVESLSPHRMLTTDASVDEIKAQMQPQVKTDSFETMILDNLKKSGVQNTVKNERLEFDRLEPYAGNWIQAEGEYTDKQGETKPVAVSIGPEHGTVSPLHIKEATKEAIKDFDVLVICGFAFDPHVSEEAKHYGKKLVVLLTKMNPDLTLGDDLLKKTGSGNLFMVFGEPDIQPVDTETGKLKPLPNGQYQIEILGVDIYDPTKGIVKSHSTDDIACWFIDTNYNSESFFVRHVYFTGAGDPYKKLKRALKAEIDEAAWSEIYSTSSRPFDKPATGQIAVKVINHYGDEVLKVFGV
;
A
#
# COMPACT_ATOMS: atom_id res chain seq x y z
N MET A 1 -46.85 2.86 -5.81
CA MET A 1 -46.09 3.79 -4.94
C MET A 1 -44.94 4.35 -5.74
N PRO A 2 -44.74 5.68 -5.82
CA PRO A 2 -43.53 6.23 -6.43
C PRO A 2 -42.32 5.73 -5.64
N ARG A 3 -41.33 5.13 -6.33
CA ARG A 3 -40.06 4.73 -5.70
C ARG A 3 -39.45 5.98 -5.07
N LYS A 4 -39.34 5.98 -3.73
CA LYS A 4 -38.62 7.02 -2.97
C LYS A 4 -37.26 7.21 -3.65
N LYS A 5 -36.94 8.44 -4.07
CA LYS A 5 -35.59 8.75 -4.57
C LYS A 5 -34.59 8.31 -3.48
N PRO A 6 -33.56 7.53 -3.82
CA PRO A 6 -32.55 7.13 -2.84
C PRO A 6 -31.95 8.39 -2.21
N GLU A 7 -31.81 8.38 -0.87
CA GLU A 7 -31.10 9.45 -0.16
C GLU A 7 -29.65 9.52 -0.66
N PRO A 8 -29.07 10.72 -0.82
CA PRO A 8 -27.71 10.87 -1.32
C PRO A 8 -26.71 10.26 -0.34
N ILE A 9 -25.87 9.37 -0.85
CA ILE A 9 -24.75 8.73 -0.16
C ILE A 9 -23.69 9.78 0.13
N GLN A 10 -23.27 9.88 1.40
CA GLN A 10 -22.22 10.80 1.83
C GLN A 10 -20.84 10.28 1.40
N ILE A 11 -20.02 11.16 0.80
CA ILE A 11 -18.64 10.85 0.42
C ILE A 11 -17.70 11.32 1.52
N ASP A 12 -16.91 10.39 2.06
CA ASP A 12 -16.03 10.61 3.21
C ASP A 12 -14.59 10.14 2.92
N SER A 13 -13.65 10.53 3.78
CA SER A 13 -12.27 10.02 3.77
C SER A 13 -11.75 9.88 5.20
N ILE A 14 -10.74 9.02 5.41
CA ILE A 14 -10.10 8.90 6.72
C ILE A 14 -9.05 10.01 6.83
N LYS A 15 -9.21 10.84 7.85
CA LYS A 15 -8.21 11.83 8.27
C LYS A 15 -7.62 11.35 9.59
N HIS A 16 -6.30 11.19 9.64
CA HIS A 16 -5.59 10.87 10.87
C HIS A 16 -5.36 12.14 11.70
N ALA A 17 -6.44 12.83 12.08
CA ALA A 17 -6.40 14.19 12.62
C ALA A 17 -5.59 14.33 13.92
N ASP A 18 -5.53 13.27 14.73
CA ASP A 18 -4.74 13.23 15.97
C ASP A 18 -3.28 12.79 15.75
N GLU A 19 -2.83 12.70 14.50
CA GLU A 19 -1.48 12.27 14.14
C GLU A 19 -0.76 13.40 13.40
N SER A 20 0.52 13.55 13.72
CA SER A 20 1.41 14.49 13.03
C SER A 20 2.56 13.77 12.35
N ARG A 21 3.23 14.49 11.46
CA ARG A 21 4.52 14.14 10.89
C ARG A 21 5.41 15.36 10.88
N THR A 22 6.72 15.14 10.80
CA THR A 22 7.71 16.20 10.65
C THR A 22 7.45 17.02 9.38
N ASN A 23 7.57 18.35 9.50
CA ASN A 23 7.53 19.27 8.37
C ASN A 23 8.78 19.05 7.50
N ILE A 24 8.58 18.75 6.22
CA ILE A 24 9.66 18.50 5.27
C ILE A 24 9.55 19.49 4.10
N PRO A 25 10.66 19.79 3.41
CA PRO A 25 10.64 20.75 2.31
C PRO A 25 9.71 20.32 1.18
N THR A 26 9.12 21.32 0.55
CA THR A 26 8.46 21.16 -0.74
C THR A 26 9.48 21.36 -1.85
N LYS A 27 9.15 20.99 -3.07
CA LYS A 27 10.01 21.25 -4.24
C LYS A 27 10.26 22.75 -4.38
N GLU A 28 9.24 23.56 -4.14
CA GLU A 28 9.25 25.00 -4.33
C GLU A 28 10.05 25.73 -3.25
N LEU A 29 9.97 25.28 -1.98
CA LEU A 29 10.67 25.89 -0.85
C LEU A 29 12.01 25.22 -0.52
N ARG A 30 12.54 24.42 -1.44
CA ARG A 30 13.81 23.69 -1.24
C ARG A 30 14.99 24.59 -0.90
N ASP A 31 14.95 25.84 -1.35
CA ASP A 31 16.02 26.84 -1.20
C ASP A 31 16.04 27.46 0.21
N PHE A 32 14.99 27.24 1.00
CA PHE A 32 14.92 27.61 2.41
C PHE A 32 15.44 26.49 3.34
N VAL A 33 15.83 25.34 2.81
CA VAL A 33 16.47 24.28 3.61
C VAL A 33 17.84 24.76 4.05
N ALA A 34 18.12 24.66 5.36
CA ALA A 34 19.40 25.05 5.91
C ALA A 34 20.56 24.29 5.23
N ASP A 35 21.69 24.97 5.00
CA ASP A 35 22.85 24.43 4.26
C ASP A 35 23.41 23.13 4.89
N ASP A 36 23.33 23.01 6.21
CA ASP A 36 23.77 21.81 6.94
C ASP A 36 22.83 20.61 6.77
N GLU A 37 21.55 20.86 6.46
CA GLU A 37 20.57 19.83 6.11
C GLU A 37 20.74 19.31 4.69
N HIS A 38 21.44 20.09 3.86
CA HIS A 38 21.87 19.68 2.54
C HIS A 38 23.08 18.72 2.63
N GLU A 39 24.15 18.98 3.37
CA GLU A 39 25.27 18.04 3.38
C GLU A 39 24.83 16.60 3.74
N PRO A 40 25.09 15.59 2.86
CA PRO A 40 24.63 14.22 3.10
C PRO A 40 25.36 13.66 4.33
N LYS A 41 24.68 13.71 5.48
CA LYS A 41 25.15 13.11 6.72
C LYS A 41 25.16 11.59 6.50
N MET A 42 26.33 10.95 6.63
CA MET A 42 26.44 9.50 6.50
C MET A 42 26.00 8.83 7.78
N LYS A 43 25.03 7.91 7.67
CA LYS A 43 24.64 7.06 8.79
C LYS A 43 25.40 5.74 8.73
N LEU A 44 26.11 5.43 9.80
CA LEU A 44 26.79 4.15 10.00
C LEU A 44 25.87 3.17 10.72
N TYR A 45 25.68 1.98 10.14
CA TYR A 45 25.02 0.86 10.80
C TYR A 45 26.06 -0.23 11.08
N PRO A 46 26.33 -0.56 12.35
CA PRO A 46 27.39 -1.49 12.70
C PRO A 46 27.08 -2.90 12.21
N ARG A 47 28.11 -3.57 11.68
CA ARG A 47 28.06 -4.99 11.33
C ARG A 47 28.47 -5.83 12.53
N ASN A 48 27.73 -6.92 12.80
CA ASN A 48 28.04 -7.81 13.90
C ASN A 48 28.57 -9.16 13.38
N PRO A 49 29.89 -9.38 13.38
CA PRO A 49 30.48 -10.66 12.97
C PRO A 49 30.32 -11.76 14.03
N ASP A 50 29.94 -11.44 15.27
CA ASP A 50 29.83 -12.37 16.39
C ASP A 50 28.49 -13.14 16.43
N LEU A 51 27.60 -12.93 15.44
CA LEU A 51 26.32 -13.65 15.38
C LEU A 51 26.54 -15.15 15.12
N ASP A 52 25.61 -15.97 15.64
CA ASP A 52 25.40 -17.40 15.34
C ASP A 52 25.41 -17.69 13.81
N PRO A 53 25.57 -18.95 13.34
CA PRO A 53 26.08 -19.24 11.99
C PRO A 53 25.42 -18.43 10.86
N GLN A 54 26.25 -17.66 10.16
CA GLN A 54 25.82 -16.77 9.08
C GLN A 54 25.98 -17.41 7.70
N LEU A 55 25.19 -16.94 6.74
CA LEU A 55 25.36 -17.28 5.34
C LEU A 55 26.60 -16.54 4.80
N VAL A 56 27.49 -17.25 4.10
CA VAL A 56 28.68 -16.65 3.44
C VAL A 56 28.41 -16.55 1.94
N TRP A 57 28.70 -15.40 1.36
CA TRP A 57 28.64 -15.18 -0.08
C TRP A 57 29.78 -14.27 -0.55
N ARG A 58 30.03 -14.26 -1.86
CA ARG A 58 31.13 -13.49 -2.45
C ARG A 58 30.96 -11.99 -2.15
N GLY A 59 31.99 -11.36 -1.58
CA GLY A 59 32.00 -9.94 -1.23
C GLY A 59 31.46 -9.61 0.17
N LYS A 60 30.92 -10.60 0.89
CA LYS A 60 30.30 -10.36 2.22
C LYS A 60 31.34 -9.94 3.26
N ASP A 61 32.45 -10.68 3.36
CA ASP A 61 33.47 -10.43 4.38
C ASP A 61 34.13 -9.07 4.19
N GLU A 62 34.36 -8.66 2.94
CA GLU A 62 34.86 -7.32 2.63
C GLU A 62 33.84 -6.24 3.01
N GLN A 63 32.55 -6.45 2.72
CA GLN A 63 31.47 -5.53 3.10
C GLN A 63 31.26 -5.43 4.62
N ASP A 64 31.46 -6.54 5.34
CA ASP A 64 31.24 -6.61 6.79
C ASP A 64 32.45 -6.13 7.60
N SER A 65 33.58 -5.86 6.92
CA SER A 65 34.76 -5.24 7.53
C SER A 65 34.56 -3.78 7.93
N GLN A 66 33.50 -3.14 7.42
CA GLN A 66 33.14 -1.75 7.69
C GLN A 66 31.65 -1.64 8.01
N ASP A 67 31.28 -0.56 8.69
CA ASP A 67 29.87 -0.24 8.92
C ASP A 67 29.16 0.02 7.58
N LEU A 68 27.88 -0.31 7.52
CA LEU A 68 27.06 0.07 6.37
C LEU A 68 26.86 1.59 6.38
N GLU A 69 27.42 2.27 5.40
CA GLU A 69 27.25 3.71 5.21
C GLU A 69 26.04 4.00 4.32
N VAL A 70 25.07 4.76 4.82
CA VAL A 70 23.90 5.20 4.05
C VAL A 70 23.80 6.73 4.09
N PRO A 71 23.73 7.41 2.94
CA PRO A 71 23.54 8.85 2.92
C PRO A 71 22.13 9.22 3.37
N VAL A 72 22.04 10.13 4.34
CA VAL A 72 20.78 10.69 4.84
C VAL A 72 20.48 11.99 4.10
N VAL A 73 19.53 11.95 3.18
CA VAL A 73 19.20 13.06 2.28
C VAL A 73 17.79 13.62 2.55
N PRO A 74 17.53 14.92 2.32
CA PRO A 74 16.19 15.46 2.43
C PRO A 74 15.20 14.78 1.46
N ILE A 75 13.95 14.65 1.90
CA ILE A 75 12.81 14.21 1.08
C ILE A 75 11.96 15.44 0.78
N TYR A 76 11.53 15.59 -0.47
CA TYR A 76 10.84 16.78 -0.94
C TYR A 76 9.42 16.47 -1.42
N ILE A 77 8.44 17.20 -0.92
CA ILE A 77 7.04 17.12 -1.38
C ILE A 77 6.94 17.71 -2.78
N GLN A 78 6.49 16.90 -3.73
CA GLN A 78 6.26 17.29 -5.12
C GLN A 78 4.80 17.64 -5.39
N GLU A 79 3.87 16.94 -4.72
CA GLU A 79 2.43 17.10 -4.94
C GLU A 79 1.67 16.86 -3.62
N LYS A 80 0.61 17.64 -3.40
CA LYS A 80 -0.40 17.39 -2.37
C LYS A 80 -1.72 17.02 -3.04
N ILE A 81 -2.27 15.86 -2.70
CA ILE A 81 -3.47 15.30 -3.34
C ILE A 81 -4.56 15.05 -2.29
N HIS A 82 -5.75 15.61 -2.53
CA HIS A 82 -6.95 15.35 -1.71
C HIS A 82 -8.10 14.78 -2.58
N PRO A 83 -8.25 13.44 -2.67
CA PRO A 83 -9.25 12.83 -3.54
C PRO A 83 -10.70 13.21 -3.21
N GLN A 84 -11.05 13.33 -1.92
CA GLN A 84 -12.37 13.81 -1.50
C GLN A 84 -12.66 15.25 -2.00
N ALA A 85 -11.69 16.17 -1.92
CA ALA A 85 -11.83 17.54 -2.40
C ALA A 85 -12.08 17.58 -3.92
N LEU A 86 -11.30 16.81 -4.69
CA LEU A 86 -11.47 16.67 -6.14
C LEU A 86 -12.89 16.21 -6.53
N ILE A 87 -13.43 15.23 -5.80
CA ILE A 87 -14.77 14.70 -6.08
C ILE A 87 -15.87 15.68 -5.65
N GLN A 88 -15.68 16.39 -4.53
CA GLN A 88 -16.60 17.43 -4.09
C GLN A 88 -16.67 18.58 -5.08
N ASP A 89 -15.53 19.01 -5.60
CA ASP A 89 -15.43 20.04 -6.63
C ASP A 89 -16.16 19.63 -7.93
N ILE A 90 -15.98 18.38 -8.41
CA ILE A 90 -16.77 17.84 -9.54
C ILE A 90 -18.28 17.87 -9.25
N LYS A 91 -18.69 17.50 -8.03
CA LYS A 91 -20.11 17.48 -7.62
C LYS A 91 -20.70 18.88 -7.53
N GLN A 92 -19.94 19.88 -7.07
CA GLN A 92 -20.38 21.26 -6.98
C GLN A 92 -20.57 21.86 -8.37
N TYR A 93 -19.59 21.69 -9.26
CA TYR A 93 -19.67 22.16 -10.64
C TYR A 93 -20.90 21.61 -11.37
N ALA A 94 -21.17 20.31 -11.23
CA ALA A 94 -22.33 19.65 -11.85
C ALA A 94 -23.70 20.22 -11.41
N LYS A 95 -23.77 20.86 -10.24
CA LYS A 95 -25.03 21.40 -9.68
C LYS A 95 -25.35 22.81 -10.17
N GLN A 96 -24.49 23.45 -10.97
CA GLN A 96 -24.64 24.85 -11.45
C GLN A 96 -24.80 25.90 -10.34
N ASP A 97 -24.61 25.53 -9.07
CA ASP A 97 -24.40 26.49 -7.99
C ASP A 97 -22.98 27.05 -8.16
N LYS A 98 -22.85 28.38 -8.10
CA LYS A 98 -21.62 29.19 -8.34
C LYS A 98 -20.31 28.48 -7.97
N PRO A 99 -19.18 28.76 -8.67
CA PRO A 99 -17.86 28.28 -8.26
C PRO A 99 -17.59 28.79 -6.84
N ALA A 100 -17.70 27.89 -5.88
CA ALA A 100 -17.31 28.17 -4.53
C ALA A 100 -15.80 27.94 -4.47
N THR A 101 -15.04 29.04 -4.55
CA THR A 101 -13.70 29.16 -3.98
C THR A 101 -13.79 29.02 -2.46
N PHE A 102 -14.30 27.89 -1.97
CA PHE A 102 -13.99 27.40 -0.65
C PHE A 102 -12.60 26.78 -0.75
N ASP A 103 -11.74 27.13 0.20
CA ASP A 103 -10.43 26.51 0.28
C ASP A 103 -10.57 25.05 0.76
N LEU A 104 -11.02 24.17 -0.14
CA LEU A 104 -11.18 22.73 0.06
C LEU A 104 -9.85 22.04 0.42
N PHE A 105 -8.74 22.78 0.31
CA PHE A 105 -7.39 22.36 0.63
C PHE A 105 -6.81 23.09 1.86
N GLY A 106 -7.32 24.27 2.22
CA GLY A 106 -6.71 25.22 3.17
C GLY A 106 -6.49 24.74 4.59
N ASN A 107 -7.49 24.07 5.18
CA ASN A 107 -7.41 23.63 6.58
C ASN A 107 -6.93 22.17 6.75
N ASP A 108 -6.73 21.44 5.64
CA ASP A 108 -6.51 19.99 5.68
C ASP A 108 -5.05 19.57 5.54
N PHE A 109 -4.18 20.46 5.04
CA PHE A 109 -2.77 20.13 4.82
C PHE A 109 -1.85 20.66 5.93
N ASN A 110 -1.98 21.93 6.35
CA ASN A 110 -1.13 22.53 7.39
C ASN A 110 -1.94 23.48 8.29
N ASP A 111 -1.68 23.45 9.60
CA ASP A 111 -2.10 24.49 10.57
C ASP A 111 -0.89 25.35 10.99
N LEU A 112 0.12 25.46 10.12
CA LEU A 112 1.40 26.14 10.40
C LEU A 112 1.40 27.55 9.79
N ASP A 113 1.96 28.49 10.54
CA ASP A 113 2.26 29.85 10.04
C ASP A 113 3.44 29.81 9.05
N PHE A 114 3.56 30.81 8.16
CA PHE A 114 4.58 30.82 7.10
C PHE A 114 6.01 30.66 7.63
N ASP A 115 6.37 31.32 8.73
CA ASP A 115 7.70 31.20 9.34
C ASP A 115 7.99 29.76 9.79
N GLN A 116 6.97 29.02 10.25
CA GLN A 116 7.09 27.60 10.61
C GLN A 116 7.14 26.68 9.39
N LEU A 117 6.62 27.12 8.24
CA LEU A 117 6.65 26.35 6.99
C LEU A 117 8.07 26.21 6.44
N ILE A 118 8.92 27.23 6.63
CA ILE A 118 10.31 27.23 6.13
C ILE A 118 11.32 26.67 7.15
N GLU A 119 10.95 26.57 8.43
CA GLU A 119 11.74 25.89 9.47
C GLU A 119 11.58 24.36 9.39
N PHE A 120 12.13 23.77 8.31
CA PHE A 120 12.04 22.33 8.06
C PHE A 120 12.68 21.49 9.16
N TYR A 121 12.10 20.32 9.42
CA TYR A 121 12.51 19.37 10.46
C TYR A 121 12.35 19.86 11.92
N GLN A 122 11.90 21.10 12.14
CA GLN A 122 11.69 21.65 13.49
C GLN A 122 10.23 21.60 13.95
N HIS A 123 9.29 21.63 13.00
CA HIS A 123 7.85 21.64 13.28
C HIS A 123 7.14 20.36 12.86
N GLN A 124 5.95 20.18 13.42
CA GLN A 124 5.05 19.07 13.11
C GLN A 124 3.86 19.58 12.30
N GLN A 125 3.52 18.88 11.23
CA GLN A 125 2.33 19.11 10.41
C GLN A 125 1.35 17.93 10.53
N LYS A 126 0.11 18.10 10.06
CA LYS A 126 -0.90 17.02 10.04
C LYS A 126 -0.42 15.83 9.22
N TRP A 127 -0.72 14.62 9.70
CA TRP A 127 -0.36 13.41 8.98
C TRP A 127 -1.03 13.35 7.61
N GLN A 128 -0.21 13.10 6.60
CA GLN A 128 -0.61 12.79 5.22
C GLN A 128 0.10 11.49 4.83
N ASN A 129 -0.62 10.58 4.19
CA ASN A 129 -0.01 9.35 3.69
C ASN A 129 0.99 9.66 2.56
N ARG A 130 1.97 8.78 2.32
CA ARG A 130 3.18 9.16 1.56
C ARG A 130 3.53 8.17 0.47
N MET A 131 3.76 8.71 -0.73
CA MET A 131 4.28 7.99 -1.87
C MET A 131 5.60 8.62 -2.32
N ILE A 132 6.71 7.89 -2.20
CA ILE A 132 8.06 8.46 -2.34
C ILE A 132 8.81 7.85 -3.53
N LEU A 133 9.29 8.68 -4.44
CA LEU A 133 10.18 8.31 -5.55
C LEU A 133 11.64 8.38 -5.08
N GLY A 134 12.29 7.22 -4.99
CA GLY A 134 13.70 7.14 -4.61
C GLY A 134 14.15 5.73 -4.27
N ASP A 135 15.45 5.58 -4.04
CA ASP A 135 16.00 4.32 -3.54
C ASP A 135 15.55 4.05 -2.12
N SER A 136 15.00 2.87 -1.87
CA SER A 136 14.37 2.57 -0.58
C SER A 136 15.34 2.50 0.59
N LEU A 137 16.64 2.24 0.37
CA LEU A 137 17.63 2.28 1.44
C LEU A 137 17.81 3.72 1.94
N GLN A 138 17.98 4.67 1.02
CA GLN A 138 18.11 6.10 1.34
C GLN A 138 16.82 6.68 1.92
N VAL A 139 15.67 6.36 1.32
CA VAL A 139 14.36 6.79 1.86
C VAL A 139 14.20 6.32 3.30
N MET A 140 14.43 5.04 3.60
CA MET A 140 14.29 4.53 4.96
C MET A 140 15.27 5.16 5.94
N ALA A 141 16.52 5.42 5.53
CA ALA A 141 17.50 6.12 6.37
C ALA A 141 17.07 7.56 6.67
N SER A 142 16.56 8.30 5.68
CA SER A 142 16.03 9.64 5.86
C SER A 142 14.79 9.69 6.75
N LEU A 143 13.87 8.73 6.59
CA LEU A 143 12.72 8.58 7.48
C LEU A 143 13.15 8.33 8.92
N ALA A 144 14.16 7.49 9.13
CA ALA A 144 14.67 7.16 10.47
C ALA A 144 15.36 8.36 11.14
N GLU A 145 16.29 9.01 10.43
CA GLU A 145 17.23 9.97 11.02
C GLU A 145 16.77 11.43 10.94
N LYS A 146 16.22 11.89 9.80
CA LYS A 146 15.75 13.28 9.65
C LYS A 146 14.33 13.47 10.15
N GLU A 147 13.47 12.48 9.96
CA GLU A 147 12.04 12.61 10.29
C GLU A 147 11.66 11.96 11.62
N GLY A 148 12.58 11.23 12.25
CA GLY A 148 12.39 10.66 13.59
C GLY A 148 11.50 9.42 13.64
N LEU A 149 11.27 8.71 12.52
CA LEU A 149 10.40 7.52 12.47
C LEU A 149 11.03 6.25 13.04
N LYS A 150 12.25 6.34 13.58
CA LYS A 150 12.90 5.22 14.27
C LYS A 150 11.98 4.67 15.37
N GLY A 151 11.76 3.36 15.35
CA GLY A 151 10.91 2.71 16.35
C GLY A 151 9.40 2.97 16.24
N GLN A 152 8.91 3.57 15.15
CA GLN A 152 7.49 3.98 15.02
C GLN A 152 6.67 3.13 14.02
N VAL A 153 7.32 2.38 13.13
CA VAL A 153 6.62 1.58 12.10
C VAL A 153 6.13 0.27 12.71
N GLN A 154 4.83 -0.01 12.63
CA GLN A 154 4.29 -1.26 13.20
C GLN A 154 4.49 -2.45 12.26
N MET A 155 4.34 -2.22 10.95
CA MET A 155 4.44 -3.28 9.96
C MET A 155 5.23 -2.82 8.75
N ILE A 156 6.18 -3.65 8.31
CA ILE A 156 6.89 -3.50 7.04
C ILE A 156 6.51 -4.67 6.14
N TYR A 157 6.11 -4.39 4.90
CA TYR A 157 5.87 -5.41 3.88
C TYR A 157 6.85 -5.21 2.72
N ILE A 158 7.70 -6.20 2.45
CA ILE A 158 8.71 -6.15 1.39
C ILE A 158 8.38 -7.23 0.37
N ASP A 159 8.20 -6.83 -0.87
CA ASP A 159 8.04 -7.69 -2.05
C ASP A 159 9.24 -7.46 -2.99
N PRO A 160 10.43 -7.92 -2.60
CA PRO A 160 11.64 -7.65 -3.36
C PRO A 160 11.62 -8.43 -4.68
N PRO A 161 12.46 -8.03 -5.66
CA PRO A 161 12.66 -8.83 -6.85
C PRO A 161 13.18 -10.26 -6.54
N TYR A 162 12.47 -11.31 -6.96
CA TYR A 162 12.83 -12.74 -6.80
C TYR A 162 14.04 -13.19 -7.67
N GLY A 163 15.28 -12.85 -7.32
CA GLY A 163 16.46 -13.59 -7.81
C GLY A 163 16.71 -13.71 -9.32
N ILE A 164 17.55 -12.84 -9.93
CA ILE A 164 18.31 -12.98 -11.21
C ILE A 164 17.56 -13.35 -12.52
N LYS A 165 16.38 -13.99 -12.54
CA LYS A 165 15.61 -14.26 -13.78
C LYS A 165 14.69 -13.09 -14.15
N PHE A 166 15.26 -11.89 -14.22
CA PHE A 166 14.56 -10.60 -14.36
C PHE A 166 14.44 -10.08 -15.79
N GLY A 167 14.46 -10.96 -16.80
CA GLY A 167 14.41 -10.58 -18.22
C GLY A 167 13.07 -10.00 -18.70
N SER A 168 11.93 -10.49 -18.21
CA SER A 168 10.67 -10.41 -18.99
C SER A 168 9.51 -9.61 -18.40
N ASN A 169 9.60 -9.00 -17.21
CA ASN A 169 8.40 -8.55 -16.47
C ASN A 169 8.25 -7.03 -16.32
N TRP A 170 9.02 -6.23 -17.07
CA TRP A 170 9.08 -4.79 -16.88
C TRP A 170 8.08 -4.02 -17.73
N GLN A 171 7.09 -3.42 -17.07
CA GLN A 171 6.14 -2.56 -17.77
C GLN A 171 6.82 -1.23 -18.12
N SER A 172 7.29 -1.08 -19.36
CA SER A 172 7.94 0.13 -19.86
C SER A 172 6.96 1.31 -20.03
N SER A 173 5.65 1.05 -20.03
CA SER A 173 4.61 2.06 -20.19
C SER A 173 3.30 1.62 -19.52
N THR A 174 2.55 2.57 -18.96
CA THR A 174 1.20 2.35 -18.40
C THR A 174 0.20 1.70 -19.36
N ARG A 175 0.44 1.76 -20.69
CA ARG A 175 -0.46 1.25 -21.75
C ARG A 175 -0.24 -0.22 -22.13
N LYS A 176 0.96 -0.77 -21.95
CA LYS A 176 1.30 -2.13 -22.40
C LYS A 176 1.51 -3.05 -21.21
N ARG A 177 0.72 -4.12 -21.11
CA ARG A 177 0.80 -5.09 -20.00
C ARG A 177 1.54 -6.38 -20.36
N ASP A 178 1.72 -6.69 -21.64
CA ASP A 178 2.44 -7.89 -22.09
C ASP A 178 3.84 -7.49 -22.55
N VAL A 179 4.86 -8.02 -21.88
CA VAL A 179 6.28 -7.77 -22.13
C VAL A 179 6.90 -9.12 -22.48
N LYS A 180 7.63 -9.21 -23.59
CA LYS A 180 8.29 -10.46 -24.02
C LYS A 180 9.80 -10.25 -24.11
N ASP A 181 10.56 -11.21 -23.57
CA ASP A 181 12.02 -11.17 -23.57
C ASP A 181 12.60 -10.96 -24.99
N GLY A 182 13.58 -10.06 -25.11
CA GLY A 182 14.42 -9.91 -26.31
C GLY A 182 13.99 -8.88 -27.35
N LYS A 183 12.90 -8.11 -27.16
CA LYS A 183 12.59 -6.97 -28.02
C LYS A 183 13.20 -5.69 -27.47
N ALA A 184 13.96 -4.97 -28.29
CA ALA A 184 14.57 -3.68 -27.94
C ALA A 184 13.53 -2.59 -27.54
N ASP A 185 12.26 -2.78 -27.88
CA ASP A 185 11.15 -1.87 -27.52
C ASP A 185 10.60 -2.10 -26.09
N ASP A 186 10.96 -3.21 -25.45
CA ASP A 186 10.47 -3.66 -24.14
C ASP A 186 11.49 -3.41 -23.00
N VAL A 187 12.67 -2.83 -23.31
CA VAL A 187 13.68 -2.43 -22.32
C VAL A 187 13.20 -1.19 -21.57
N THR A 188 13.33 -1.19 -20.23
CA THR A 188 12.95 -0.04 -19.39
C THR A 188 13.70 1.21 -19.82
N ARG A 189 12.98 2.34 -19.92
CA ARG A 189 13.56 3.65 -20.26
C ARG A 189 14.09 4.40 -19.04
N GLN A 190 13.95 3.81 -17.84
CA GLN A 190 14.26 4.42 -16.54
C GLN A 190 15.55 3.83 -15.97
N PRO A 191 16.65 4.58 -16.01
CA PRO A 191 17.94 4.08 -15.62
C PRO A 191 18.16 3.95 -14.12
N GLU A 192 17.34 4.56 -13.25
CA GLU A 192 17.33 4.25 -11.81
C GLU A 192 16.92 2.80 -11.55
N GLN A 193 15.98 2.27 -12.35
CA GLN A 193 15.71 0.84 -12.38
C GLN A 193 16.91 0.09 -12.99
N ILE A 194 17.46 0.56 -14.11
CA ILE A 194 18.61 -0.13 -14.73
C ILE A 194 19.79 -0.22 -13.75
N LYS A 195 20.05 0.77 -12.90
CA LYS A 195 21.08 0.79 -11.86
C LYS A 195 20.72 -0.07 -10.66
N ALA A 196 19.52 0.12 -10.09
CA ALA A 196 19.03 -0.69 -8.97
C ALA A 196 18.86 -2.17 -9.32
N PHE A 197 18.83 -2.54 -10.60
CA PHE A 197 18.77 -3.92 -11.06
C PHE A 197 20.12 -4.40 -11.64
N ARG A 198 20.80 -3.70 -12.53
CA ARG A 198 22.05 -4.24 -13.15
C ARG A 198 23.23 -4.29 -12.17
N ASP A 199 23.40 -3.29 -11.31
CA ASP A 199 24.47 -3.32 -10.28
C ASP A 199 24.13 -4.32 -9.17
N THR A 200 22.84 -4.46 -8.84
CA THR A 200 22.32 -5.41 -7.86
C THR A 200 22.40 -6.88 -8.29
N TRP A 201 22.76 -7.17 -9.54
CA TRP A 201 22.79 -8.55 -10.05
C TRP A 201 24.07 -8.91 -10.83
N GLU A 202 25.13 -8.10 -10.79
CA GLU A 202 26.41 -8.40 -11.46
C GLU A 202 26.97 -9.76 -11.02
N LEU A 203 26.90 -10.05 -9.72
CA LEU A 203 27.28 -11.35 -9.14
C LEU A 203 26.08 -12.28 -8.91
N GLY A 204 24.94 -11.99 -9.56
CA GLY A 204 23.70 -12.73 -9.38
C GLY A 204 23.20 -12.69 -7.93
N ILE A 205 23.00 -13.87 -7.33
CA ILE A 205 22.39 -14.01 -6.00
C ILE A 205 23.19 -13.28 -4.90
N HIS A 206 24.51 -13.18 -5.05
CA HIS A 206 25.39 -12.53 -4.06
C HIS A 206 25.05 -11.05 -3.89
N SER A 207 24.90 -10.33 -5.01
CA SER A 207 24.55 -8.91 -5.02
C SER A 207 23.12 -8.66 -4.48
N TYR A 208 22.20 -9.61 -4.70
CA TYR A 208 20.85 -9.52 -4.12
C TYR A 208 20.78 -9.73 -2.62
N LEU A 209 21.57 -10.68 -2.10
CA LEU A 209 21.64 -10.87 -0.66
C LEU A 209 22.20 -9.62 0.02
N ALA A 210 23.22 -8.97 -0.55
CA ALA A 210 23.71 -7.68 -0.06
C ALA A 210 22.62 -6.59 -0.13
N TYR A 211 21.98 -6.41 -1.29
CA TYR A 211 20.89 -5.45 -1.49
C TYR A 211 19.76 -5.58 -0.47
N LEU A 212 19.32 -6.82 -0.20
CA LEU A 212 18.21 -7.09 0.71
C LEU A 212 18.66 -6.94 2.16
N ARG A 213 19.89 -7.36 2.49
CA ARG A 213 20.46 -7.24 3.84
C ARG A 213 20.43 -5.80 4.33
N ASP A 214 20.97 -4.90 3.51
CA ASP A 214 21.16 -3.50 3.90
C ASP A 214 19.82 -2.82 4.15
N ARG A 215 18.81 -3.15 3.34
CA ARG A 215 17.43 -2.69 3.54
C ARG A 215 16.79 -3.30 4.79
N LEU A 216 17.02 -4.58 5.06
CA LEU A 216 16.49 -5.24 6.26
C LEU A 216 17.10 -4.64 7.54
N VAL A 217 18.38 -4.25 7.52
CA VAL A 217 19.06 -3.59 8.65
C VAL A 217 18.37 -2.26 9.00
N VAL A 218 18.13 -1.40 8.00
CA VAL A 218 17.44 -0.12 8.23
C VAL A 218 15.96 -0.33 8.57
N ALA A 219 15.29 -1.27 7.92
CA ALA A 219 13.90 -1.64 8.22
C ALA A 219 13.72 -2.06 9.69
N ARG A 220 14.68 -2.80 10.26
CA ARG A 220 14.65 -3.21 11.68
C ARG A 220 14.67 -2.02 12.64
N GLU A 221 15.40 -0.96 12.31
CA GLU A 221 15.48 0.26 13.14
C GLU A 221 14.18 1.06 13.12
N LEU A 222 13.46 1.08 12.00
CA LEU A 222 12.17 1.74 11.85
C LEU A 222 11.05 1.03 12.65
N LEU A 223 11.15 -0.28 12.87
CA LEU A 223 10.11 -1.06 13.54
C LEU A 223 9.95 -0.70 15.02
N THR A 224 8.71 -0.62 15.49
CA THR A 224 8.36 -0.66 16.92
C THR A 224 8.86 -1.97 17.55
N GLU A 225 9.01 -2.01 18.87
CA GLU A 225 9.42 -3.24 19.57
C GLU A 225 8.43 -4.41 19.36
N SER A 226 7.14 -4.12 19.25
CA SER A 226 6.09 -5.09 18.91
C SER A 226 5.89 -5.26 17.40
N GLY A 227 6.69 -4.58 16.58
CA GLY A 227 6.56 -4.49 15.13
C GLY A 227 7.00 -5.75 14.41
N SER A 228 6.54 -5.91 13.18
CA SER A 228 6.82 -7.08 12.36
C SER A 228 7.16 -6.73 10.92
N VAL A 229 8.03 -7.54 10.31
CA VAL A 229 8.36 -7.48 8.89
C VAL A 229 7.88 -8.74 8.19
N PHE A 230 7.32 -8.55 7.00
CA PHE A 230 6.91 -9.60 6.08
C PHE A 230 7.75 -9.48 4.81
N VAL A 231 8.41 -10.56 4.40
CA VAL A 231 9.15 -10.62 3.14
C VAL A 231 8.51 -11.67 2.23
N GLN A 232 7.95 -11.23 1.11
CA GLN A 232 7.41 -12.11 0.07
C GLN A 232 8.54 -12.63 -0.82
N ILE A 233 8.56 -13.93 -1.13
CA ILE A 233 9.61 -14.54 -1.93
C ILE A 233 9.15 -15.84 -2.61
N GLY A 234 9.70 -16.13 -3.79
CA GLY A 234 9.53 -17.40 -4.50
C GLY A 234 10.33 -18.55 -3.87
N ASP A 235 10.15 -19.76 -4.41
CA ASP A 235 10.83 -20.97 -3.91
C ASP A 235 12.35 -20.93 -4.13
N GLU A 236 12.83 -20.16 -5.11
CA GLU A 236 14.22 -20.16 -5.54
C GLU A 236 15.18 -19.66 -4.44
N ASN A 237 14.75 -18.66 -3.65
CA ASN A 237 15.61 -17.98 -2.68
C ASN A 237 15.03 -17.94 -1.26
N VAL A 238 13.89 -18.59 -1.01
CA VAL A 238 13.22 -18.56 0.31
C VAL A 238 14.15 -18.93 1.45
N HIS A 239 15.00 -19.94 1.28
CA HIS A 239 15.93 -20.40 2.31
C HIS A 239 17.10 -19.43 2.53
N LEU A 240 17.60 -18.81 1.46
CA LEU A 240 18.68 -17.82 1.56
C LEU A 240 18.19 -16.54 2.24
N VAL A 241 17.02 -16.04 1.83
CA VAL A 241 16.37 -14.88 2.46
C VAL A 241 16.03 -15.19 3.92
N ARG A 242 15.60 -16.41 4.21
CA ARG A 242 15.36 -16.87 5.59
C ARG A 242 16.61 -16.77 6.45
N CYS A 243 17.75 -17.30 5.99
CA CYS A 243 19.02 -17.18 6.71
C CYS A 243 19.45 -15.72 6.88
N LEU A 244 19.22 -14.89 5.86
CA LEU A 244 19.54 -13.46 5.91
C LEU A 244 18.72 -12.72 6.98
N MET A 245 17.43 -13.02 7.08
CA MET A 245 16.59 -12.45 8.12
C MET A 245 16.97 -12.98 9.52
N ASP A 246 17.53 -14.19 9.64
CA ASP A 246 18.05 -14.71 10.91
C ASP A 246 19.25 -13.91 11.40
N GLU A 247 20.11 -13.49 10.48
CA GLU A 247 21.24 -12.60 10.77
C GLU A 247 20.75 -11.21 11.24
N VAL A 248 19.80 -10.60 10.53
CA VAL A 248 19.36 -9.22 10.83
C VAL A 248 18.43 -9.15 12.05
N PHE A 249 17.43 -10.04 12.15
CA PHE A 249 16.41 -9.99 13.19
C PHE A 249 16.71 -10.93 14.36
N GLY A 250 17.62 -11.89 14.19
CA GLY A 250 17.90 -12.95 15.16
C GLY A 250 16.96 -14.15 14.99
N ALA A 251 17.52 -15.36 15.00
CA ALA A 251 16.75 -16.59 14.75
C ALA A 251 15.58 -16.82 15.71
N LYS A 252 15.73 -16.40 16.97
CA LYS A 252 14.66 -16.47 17.99
C LYS A 252 13.42 -15.65 17.62
N ASN A 253 13.58 -14.60 16.80
CA ASN A 253 12.53 -13.66 16.45
C ASN A 253 11.70 -14.08 15.23
N PHE A 254 11.98 -15.24 14.65
CA PHE A 254 11.13 -15.85 13.64
C PHE A 254 9.75 -16.20 14.19
N CYS A 255 8.71 -15.85 13.44
CA CYS A 255 7.35 -16.22 13.80
C CYS A 255 6.82 -17.37 12.93
N SER A 256 6.85 -17.23 11.60
CA SER A 256 6.24 -18.21 10.69
C SER A 256 6.72 -18.04 9.24
N GLN A 257 6.76 -19.15 8.51
CA GLN A 257 6.84 -19.15 7.05
C GLN A 257 5.44 -19.52 6.52
N ILE A 258 4.88 -18.63 5.72
CA ILE A 258 3.51 -18.69 5.23
C ILE A 258 3.55 -19.05 3.76
N MET A 259 2.76 -20.04 3.35
CA MET A 259 2.55 -20.38 1.95
C MET A 259 1.25 -19.76 1.46
N PHE A 260 1.25 -19.14 0.28
CA PHE A 260 0.06 -18.57 -0.32
C PHE A 260 -0.03 -18.85 -1.83
N VAL A 261 -1.23 -19.20 -2.30
CA VAL A 261 -1.47 -19.54 -3.71
C VAL A 261 -1.57 -18.26 -4.55
N LYS A 262 -0.79 -18.18 -5.64
CA LYS A 262 -0.77 -17.01 -6.55
C LYS A 262 -1.70 -17.15 -7.75
N ASN A 263 -1.78 -18.34 -8.35
CA ASN A 263 -2.52 -18.63 -9.59
C ASN A 263 -3.14 -20.05 -9.57
N SER A 264 -4.07 -20.32 -10.50
CA SER A 264 -4.48 -21.70 -10.81
C SER A 264 -3.32 -22.47 -11.46
N GLY A 265 -3.29 -23.79 -11.25
CA GLY A 265 -2.17 -24.67 -11.58
C GLY A 265 -1.43 -24.39 -12.90
N GLN A 266 -0.10 -24.56 -12.86
CA GLN A 266 0.79 -24.40 -14.01
C GLN A 266 1.16 -25.76 -14.60
N THR A 267 1.34 -25.83 -15.91
CA THR A 267 1.98 -26.98 -16.56
C THR A 267 3.48 -26.93 -16.28
N SER A 268 3.99 -27.97 -15.62
CA SER A 268 5.42 -28.17 -15.36
C SER A 268 5.85 -29.49 -16.02
N SER A 269 7.14 -29.60 -16.36
CA SER A 269 7.75 -30.88 -16.76
C SER A 269 7.88 -31.85 -15.57
N LEU A 270 7.84 -31.32 -14.34
CA LEU A 270 7.90 -32.06 -13.08
C LEU A 270 6.68 -31.69 -12.20
N LEU A 271 6.84 -31.70 -10.87
CA LEU A 271 5.80 -31.23 -9.95
C LEU A 271 5.61 -29.71 -10.12
N SER A 272 4.36 -29.28 -10.36
CA SER A 272 4.04 -27.87 -10.48
C SER A 272 3.88 -27.23 -9.11
N SER A 273 4.55 -26.08 -8.90
CA SER A 273 4.31 -25.20 -7.77
C SER A 273 3.43 -24.03 -8.22
N ASN A 274 2.38 -23.74 -7.48
CA ASN A 274 1.46 -22.63 -7.76
C ASN A 274 1.38 -21.62 -6.61
N PHE A 275 2.33 -21.67 -5.69
CA PHE A 275 2.38 -20.84 -4.49
C PHE A 275 3.75 -20.19 -4.33
N ASP A 276 3.75 -19.06 -3.65
CA ASP A 276 4.95 -18.38 -3.16
C ASP A 276 4.92 -18.36 -1.62
N TYR A 277 5.95 -17.78 -1.00
CA TYR A 277 6.10 -17.71 0.44
C TYR A 277 6.07 -16.27 0.95
N VAL A 278 5.63 -16.10 2.19
CA VAL A 278 5.83 -14.89 2.99
C VAL A 278 6.52 -15.29 4.30
N ILE A 279 7.68 -14.71 4.57
CA ILE A 279 8.45 -14.94 5.79
C ILE A 279 8.11 -13.84 6.80
N LEU A 280 7.65 -14.22 7.99
CA LEU A 280 7.28 -13.31 9.08
C LEU A 280 8.32 -13.34 10.20
N TYR A 281 8.87 -12.15 10.50
CA TYR A 281 9.67 -11.90 11.70
C TYR A 281 9.07 -10.78 12.54
N ALA A 282 9.28 -10.89 13.84
CA ALA A 282 9.09 -9.78 14.76
C ALA A 282 10.42 -9.04 14.98
N LYS A 283 10.37 -7.78 15.40
CA LYS A 283 11.54 -7.15 16.02
C LYS A 283 11.87 -7.81 17.36
N ASN A 284 10.85 -8.03 18.18
CA ASN A 284 10.91 -8.85 19.38
C ASN A 284 9.70 -9.80 19.46
N ARG A 285 9.95 -11.11 19.33
CA ARG A 285 8.88 -12.12 19.30
C ARG A 285 8.11 -12.26 20.62
N GLU A 286 8.70 -11.93 21.75
CA GLU A 286 8.03 -12.07 23.06
C GLU A 286 6.86 -11.10 23.23
N ILE A 287 6.92 -9.95 22.55
CA ILE A 287 5.92 -8.86 22.64
C ILE A 287 5.33 -8.49 21.28
N VAL A 288 5.51 -9.33 20.26
CA VAL A 288 5.01 -9.08 18.91
C VAL A 288 3.49 -8.86 18.93
N LYS A 289 3.01 -7.84 18.22
CA LYS A 289 1.58 -7.63 18.03
C LYS A 289 1.07 -8.74 17.09
N TYR A 290 0.19 -9.60 17.59
CA TYR A 290 -0.42 -10.67 16.80
C TYR A 290 -1.90 -10.85 17.12
N ARG A 291 -2.70 -11.07 16.07
CA ARG A 291 -4.13 -11.38 16.13
C ARG A 291 -4.42 -12.58 15.25
N GLN A 292 -5.10 -13.56 15.83
CA GLN A 292 -5.56 -14.71 15.08
C GLN A 292 -6.70 -14.29 14.15
N LEU A 293 -6.56 -14.59 12.86
CA LEU A 293 -7.65 -14.47 11.88
C LEU A 293 -8.39 -15.79 11.75
N PHE A 294 -9.64 -15.74 11.30
CA PHE A 294 -10.52 -16.90 11.23
C PHE A 294 -11.26 -17.00 9.90
N TYR A 295 -11.47 -18.21 9.41
CA TYR A 295 -12.48 -18.52 8.41
C TYR A 295 -13.85 -18.63 9.09
N ASP A 296 -14.89 -18.23 8.36
CA ASP A 296 -16.26 -18.57 8.74
C ASP A 296 -16.46 -20.08 8.67
N LYS A 297 -17.03 -20.66 9.72
CA LYS A 297 -17.28 -22.10 9.81
C LYS A 297 -18.80 -22.33 9.85
N SER A 298 -19.37 -22.61 8.69
CA SER A 298 -20.79 -22.91 8.48
C SER A 298 -21.00 -24.34 7.97
N ILE A 299 -22.22 -24.87 8.09
CA ILE A 299 -22.58 -26.16 7.49
C ILE A 299 -22.32 -26.12 5.98
N GLY A 300 -21.85 -27.25 5.43
CA GLY A 300 -21.47 -27.37 4.01
C GLY A 300 -20.08 -26.83 3.67
N SER A 301 -19.45 -26.04 4.56
CA SER A 301 -18.06 -25.61 4.37
C SER A 301 -17.07 -26.73 4.67
N GLU A 302 -15.88 -26.67 4.05
CA GLU A 302 -14.76 -27.59 4.31
C GLU A 302 -14.33 -27.59 5.80
N TYR A 303 -14.56 -26.47 6.50
CA TYR A 303 -14.21 -26.32 7.92
C TYR A 303 -15.21 -26.96 8.88
N ALA A 304 -16.40 -27.34 8.40
CA ALA A 304 -17.47 -27.93 9.20
C ALA A 304 -17.78 -29.39 8.85
N GLU A 305 -16.99 -30.06 7.99
CA GLU A 305 -17.27 -31.42 7.52
C GLU A 305 -17.43 -32.46 8.64
N ARG A 306 -16.75 -32.24 9.78
CA ARG A 306 -16.82 -33.12 10.97
C ARG A 306 -18.08 -32.92 11.79
N TYR A 307 -18.87 -31.87 11.55
CA TYR A 307 -20.13 -31.60 12.25
C TYR A 307 -21.25 -32.37 11.56
N ASP A 308 -21.22 -33.69 11.77
CA ASP A 308 -22.08 -34.68 11.15
C ASP A 308 -23.29 -35.08 12.00
N GLY A 309 -23.30 -34.70 13.27
CA GLY A 309 -24.45 -34.88 14.15
C GLY A 309 -25.40 -33.69 14.08
N VAL A 310 -26.70 -33.97 14.17
CA VAL A 310 -27.74 -32.98 14.41
C VAL A 310 -28.47 -33.31 15.71
N GLU A 311 -28.65 -32.30 16.54
CA GLU A 311 -29.55 -32.34 17.69
C GLU A 311 -30.78 -31.49 17.38
N PHE A 312 -31.95 -32.12 17.44
CA PHE A 312 -33.24 -31.51 17.20
C PHE A 312 -33.75 -30.76 18.44
N ARG A 313 -34.78 -29.94 18.28
CA ARG A 313 -35.39 -29.15 19.39
C ARG A 313 -35.91 -30.01 20.54
N ASP A 314 -36.29 -31.25 20.26
CA ASP A 314 -36.70 -32.19 21.30
C ASP A 314 -35.51 -32.79 22.08
N GLY A 315 -34.26 -32.49 21.69
CA GLY A 315 -33.03 -33.00 22.27
C GLY A 315 -32.59 -34.37 21.74
N THR A 316 -33.28 -34.91 20.73
CA THR A 316 -32.85 -36.14 20.04
C THR A 316 -31.66 -35.87 19.14
N ARG A 317 -30.77 -36.85 19.05
CA ARG A 317 -29.52 -36.77 18.28
C ARG A 317 -29.52 -37.79 17.16
N LYS A 318 -29.20 -37.34 15.94
CA LYS A 318 -29.06 -38.21 14.76
C LYS A 318 -27.74 -37.88 14.04
N SER A 319 -27.08 -38.89 13.50
CA SER A 319 -25.99 -38.69 12.55
C SER A 319 -26.57 -38.47 11.15
N LEU A 320 -26.04 -37.48 10.43
CA LEU A 320 -26.46 -37.13 9.08
C LEU A 320 -25.44 -37.63 8.04
N SER A 321 -25.96 -38.20 6.96
CA SER A 321 -25.20 -38.39 5.72
C SER A 321 -24.84 -37.04 5.09
N LYS A 322 -23.87 -37.01 4.16
CA LYS A 322 -23.47 -35.77 3.49
C LYS A 322 -24.66 -35.09 2.78
N LEU A 323 -25.48 -35.86 2.07
CA LEU A 323 -26.64 -35.37 1.32
C LEU A 323 -27.75 -34.81 2.23
N GLU A 324 -27.96 -35.40 3.41
CA GLU A 324 -28.95 -34.87 4.38
C GLU A 324 -28.51 -33.53 4.98
N ARG A 325 -27.19 -33.24 5.08
CA ARG A 325 -26.69 -31.97 5.62
C ARG A 325 -26.97 -30.80 4.68
N GLU A 326 -26.84 -31.00 3.37
CA GLU A 326 -27.11 -29.97 2.35
C GLU A 326 -28.60 -29.58 2.32
N ASN A 327 -29.50 -30.51 2.65
CA ASN A 327 -30.95 -30.27 2.67
C ASN A 327 -31.50 -29.64 3.96
N LEU A 328 -30.66 -29.50 5.01
CA LEU A 328 -31.06 -28.97 6.33
C LEU A 328 -30.52 -27.55 6.58
N GLU A 329 -29.99 -26.89 5.56
CA GLU A 329 -29.54 -25.51 5.63
C GLU A 329 -30.74 -24.57 5.90
N GLY A 330 -30.66 -23.75 6.97
CA GLY A 330 -31.71 -22.80 7.34
C GLY A 330 -32.76 -23.30 8.36
N VAL A 331 -32.67 -24.55 8.81
CA VAL A 331 -33.49 -25.05 9.93
C VAL A 331 -32.75 -24.83 11.26
N ASP A 332 -33.46 -24.35 12.28
CA ASP A 332 -32.93 -24.07 13.63
C ASP A 332 -32.61 -25.35 14.42
N ASN A 333 -31.57 -26.07 13.98
CA ASN A 333 -31.05 -27.29 14.59
C ASN A 333 -29.62 -27.07 15.11
N LYS A 334 -29.24 -27.81 16.17
CA LYS A 334 -27.89 -27.75 16.75
C LYS A 334 -26.99 -28.81 16.12
N PHE A 335 -26.14 -28.40 15.19
CA PHE A 335 -25.14 -29.31 14.60
C PHE A 335 -23.97 -29.54 15.55
N TYR A 336 -23.51 -30.78 15.67
CA TYR A 336 -22.41 -31.15 16.57
C TYR A 336 -21.45 -32.16 15.95
N THR A 337 -20.29 -32.28 16.58
CA THR A 337 -19.33 -33.36 16.36
C THR A 337 -18.97 -34.00 17.69
N LEU A 338 -18.58 -35.27 17.67
CA LEU A 338 -18.15 -36.01 18.85
C LEU A 338 -16.63 -36.04 18.92
N GLN A 339 -16.07 -35.49 19.99
CA GLN A 339 -14.63 -35.54 20.27
C GLN A 339 -14.37 -36.42 21.49
N PRO A 340 -13.38 -37.31 21.49
CA PRO A 340 -13.05 -38.06 22.71
C PRO A 340 -12.84 -37.14 23.91
N ALA A 341 -13.47 -37.47 25.04
CA ALA A 341 -13.31 -36.74 26.31
C ALA A 341 -11.99 -37.10 27.04
N LEU A 342 -11.05 -37.72 26.33
CA LEU A 342 -9.77 -38.22 26.84
C LEU A 342 -8.59 -37.39 26.32
N SER A 343 -7.55 -37.31 27.14
CA SER A 343 -6.22 -36.82 26.80
C SER A 343 -5.18 -37.90 27.09
N HIS A 344 -4.00 -37.80 26.47
CA HIS A 344 -2.87 -38.67 26.81
C HIS A 344 -2.30 -38.30 28.19
N GLY A 345 -1.71 -39.29 28.85
CA GLY A 345 -1.06 -39.15 30.15
C GLY A 345 -1.88 -39.70 31.31
N PHE A 346 -1.21 -39.83 32.46
CA PHE A 346 -1.79 -40.30 33.71
C PHE A 346 -1.82 -39.16 34.72
N ASN A 347 -2.97 -38.98 35.37
CA ASN A 347 -3.09 -38.08 36.51
C ASN A 347 -4.10 -38.70 37.48
N LYS A 348 -3.70 -38.85 38.75
CA LYS A 348 -4.50 -39.52 39.78
C LYS A 348 -5.90 -38.93 39.95
N ASN A 349 -6.10 -37.65 39.65
CA ASN A 349 -7.37 -36.95 39.84
C ASN A 349 -8.32 -37.02 38.63
N THR A 350 -7.83 -37.45 37.46
CA THR A 350 -8.57 -37.50 36.20
C THR A 350 -8.49 -38.86 35.49
N THR A 351 -7.62 -39.76 35.96
CA THR A 351 -7.57 -41.18 35.59
C THR A 351 -8.37 -41.98 36.62
N ILE A 352 -9.67 -41.72 36.66
CA ILE A 352 -10.62 -42.37 37.57
C ILE A 352 -11.79 -42.96 36.78
N ASP A 353 -12.45 -43.95 37.36
CA ASP A 353 -13.72 -44.45 36.83
C ASP A 353 -14.76 -43.33 36.85
N PHE A 354 -15.50 -43.18 35.75
CA PHE A 354 -16.57 -42.20 35.65
C PHE A 354 -17.88 -42.87 35.26
N ILE A 355 -18.95 -42.56 35.98
CA ILE A 355 -20.28 -43.12 35.73
C ILE A 355 -21.08 -42.12 34.90
N LEU A 356 -21.49 -42.52 33.70
CA LEU A 356 -22.38 -41.75 32.84
C LEU A 356 -23.63 -42.58 32.55
N ASN A 357 -24.81 -42.06 32.92
CA ASN A 357 -26.12 -42.71 32.74
C ASN A 357 -26.14 -44.17 33.25
N GLY A 358 -25.62 -44.40 34.46
CA GLY A 358 -25.57 -45.73 35.10
C GLY A 358 -24.47 -46.66 34.58
N ARG A 359 -23.71 -46.28 33.55
CA ARG A 359 -22.60 -47.10 33.02
C ARG A 359 -21.25 -46.55 33.45
N THR A 360 -20.37 -47.45 33.91
CA THR A 360 -19.00 -47.11 34.30
C THR A 360 -18.07 -47.11 33.09
N TYR A 361 -17.28 -46.04 32.95
CA TYR A 361 -16.27 -45.86 31.91
C TYR A 361 -14.90 -45.69 32.54
N PHE A 362 -13.92 -46.42 32.00
CA PHE A 362 -12.53 -46.36 32.44
C PHE A 362 -11.66 -45.71 31.34
N PRO A 363 -10.90 -44.64 31.64
CA PRO A 363 -10.07 -43.96 30.65
C PRO A 363 -8.87 -44.83 30.18
N GLY A 364 -8.46 -45.82 30.97
CA GLY A 364 -7.25 -46.61 30.74
C GLY A 364 -6.06 -46.13 31.57
N ILE A 365 -4.93 -46.85 31.50
CA ILE A 365 -3.72 -46.52 32.27
C ILE A 365 -2.82 -45.46 31.60
N THR A 366 -2.98 -45.23 30.29
CA THR A 366 -2.18 -44.28 29.50
C THR A 366 -2.93 -43.00 29.13
N ARG A 367 -4.18 -42.87 29.60
CA ARG A 367 -5.08 -41.77 29.27
C ARG A 367 -5.78 -41.27 30.53
N GLN A 368 -6.31 -40.07 30.43
CA GLN A 368 -7.04 -39.40 31.50
C GLN A 368 -8.22 -38.63 30.92
N TRP A 369 -9.25 -38.37 31.72
CA TRP A 369 -10.32 -37.45 31.33
C TRP A 369 -9.76 -36.04 31.13
N LYS A 370 -10.34 -35.29 30.18
CA LYS A 370 -9.97 -33.90 29.90
C LYS A 370 -10.26 -32.94 31.06
N CYS A 371 -11.08 -33.35 32.01
CA CYS A 371 -11.51 -32.57 33.17
C CYS A 371 -11.57 -33.44 34.43
N THR A 372 -11.69 -32.78 35.59
CA THR A 372 -11.92 -33.41 36.90
C THR A 372 -13.29 -34.10 36.95
N SER A 373 -13.53 -34.96 37.96
CA SER A 373 -14.86 -35.59 38.17
C SER A 373 -15.99 -34.57 38.15
N LYS A 374 -15.85 -33.50 38.95
CA LYS A 374 -16.84 -32.41 39.02
C LYS A 374 -17.05 -31.73 37.67
N GLY A 375 -15.98 -31.53 36.90
CA GLY A 375 -16.06 -30.98 35.55
C GLY A 375 -16.80 -31.92 34.58
N MET A 376 -16.57 -33.22 34.68
CA MET A 376 -17.27 -34.25 33.91
C MET A 376 -18.75 -34.34 34.31
N GLU A 377 -19.07 -34.22 35.60
CA GLU A 377 -20.45 -34.12 36.12
C GLU A 377 -21.17 -32.91 35.50
N ARG A 378 -20.60 -31.71 35.57
CA ARG A 378 -21.18 -30.50 34.95
C ARG A 378 -21.38 -30.66 33.44
N LEU A 379 -20.46 -31.30 32.74
CA LEU A 379 -20.64 -31.62 31.32
C LEU A 379 -21.79 -32.60 31.09
N THR A 380 -22.03 -33.56 31.99
CA THR A 380 -23.23 -34.42 31.97
C THR A 380 -24.50 -33.59 32.19
N LEU A 381 -24.53 -32.71 33.20
CA LEU A 381 -25.68 -31.85 33.52
C LEU A 381 -26.03 -30.92 32.35
N ALA A 382 -25.01 -30.42 31.64
CA ALA A 382 -25.15 -29.60 30.45
C ALA A 382 -25.45 -30.39 29.16
N ASN A 383 -25.67 -31.71 29.25
CA ASN A 383 -25.89 -32.59 28.11
C ASN A 383 -24.75 -32.56 27.07
N ARG A 384 -23.51 -32.28 27.51
CA ARG A 384 -22.32 -32.18 26.64
C ARG A 384 -21.48 -33.45 26.57
N LEU A 385 -21.92 -34.55 27.19
CA LEU A 385 -21.28 -35.86 27.07
C LEU A 385 -22.19 -36.87 26.37
N ALA A 386 -21.59 -37.75 25.58
CA ALA A 386 -22.23 -38.88 24.94
C ALA A 386 -21.42 -40.15 25.18
N GLY A 387 -22.04 -41.16 25.78
CA GLY A 387 -21.44 -42.48 25.94
C GLY A 387 -21.64 -43.32 24.68
N LEU A 388 -20.55 -43.73 24.02
CA LEU A 388 -20.60 -44.63 22.86
C LEU A 388 -19.68 -45.84 23.10
N SER A 389 -20.28 -47.03 23.08
CA SER A 389 -19.57 -48.29 23.34
C SER A 389 -18.76 -48.22 24.65
N LYS A 390 -17.43 -48.23 24.59
CA LYS A 390 -16.51 -48.21 25.75
C LYS A 390 -15.94 -46.81 26.07
N MET A 391 -16.40 -45.76 25.40
CA MET A 391 -15.78 -44.42 25.49
C MET A 391 -16.82 -43.32 25.73
N ILE A 392 -16.38 -42.22 26.36
CA ILE A 392 -17.15 -40.98 26.50
C ILE A 392 -16.62 -39.95 25.50
N TYR A 393 -17.55 -39.31 24.81
CA TYR A 393 -17.29 -38.25 23.86
C TYR A 393 -17.89 -36.94 24.37
N TYR A 394 -17.15 -35.85 24.17
CA TYR A 394 -17.64 -34.49 24.28
C TYR A 394 -18.42 -34.11 23.03
N VAL A 395 -19.62 -33.58 23.25
CA VAL A 395 -20.51 -33.04 22.23
C VAL A 395 -20.15 -31.58 22.00
N ARG A 396 -19.48 -31.30 20.89
CA ARG A 396 -19.09 -29.96 20.50
C ARG A 396 -20.04 -29.44 19.44
N TYR A 397 -20.79 -28.38 19.73
CA TYR A 397 -21.67 -27.76 18.75
C TYR A 397 -20.88 -26.89 17.77
N LEU A 398 -21.44 -26.69 16.56
CA LEU A 398 -20.87 -25.82 15.55
C LEU A 398 -20.85 -24.37 16.06
N ASN A 399 -21.98 -23.93 16.61
CA ASN A 399 -22.20 -22.58 17.13
C ASN A 399 -21.48 -22.31 18.45
N ASP A 400 -20.87 -23.31 19.10
CA ASP A 400 -19.96 -23.10 20.23
C ASP A 400 -18.77 -22.24 19.81
N PHE A 401 -18.32 -22.41 18.56
CA PHE A 401 -17.27 -21.61 17.97
C PHE A 401 -17.41 -21.62 16.44
N PRO A 402 -18.22 -20.74 15.83
CA PRO A 402 -18.53 -20.75 14.38
C PRO A 402 -17.41 -20.14 13.52
N ALA A 403 -16.16 -20.34 13.95
CA ALA A 403 -14.95 -19.85 13.30
C ALA A 403 -13.89 -20.96 13.26
N TYR A 404 -12.96 -20.86 12.32
CA TYR A 404 -11.83 -21.77 12.16
C TYR A 404 -10.53 -20.96 12.03
N ALA A 405 -9.56 -21.20 12.91
CA ALA A 405 -8.31 -20.43 12.94
C ALA A 405 -7.50 -20.61 11.64
N ILE A 406 -7.14 -19.49 11.02
CA ILE A 406 -6.30 -19.48 9.82
C ILE A 406 -4.85 -19.79 10.22
N GLY A 407 -4.28 -20.85 9.66
CA GLY A 407 -2.87 -21.21 9.83
C GLY A 407 -1.93 -20.51 8.85
N ASN A 408 -0.75 -21.07 8.66
CA ASN A 408 0.27 -20.59 7.72
C ASN A 408 0.13 -21.15 6.29
N ASN A 409 -0.99 -21.82 5.99
CA ASN A 409 -1.31 -22.34 4.66
C ASN A 409 -2.52 -21.59 4.10
N TRP A 410 -2.28 -20.72 3.12
CA TRP A 410 -3.27 -19.82 2.54
C TRP A 410 -3.64 -20.27 1.12
N ASN A 411 -4.52 -21.26 1.03
CA ASN A 411 -4.98 -21.80 -0.25
C ASN A 411 -6.03 -20.92 -0.97
N ASP A 412 -6.64 -19.99 -0.24
CA ASP A 412 -7.76 -19.16 -0.70
C ASP A 412 -7.35 -17.73 -1.07
N THR A 413 -6.05 -17.48 -1.22
CA THR A 413 -5.48 -16.22 -1.72
C THR A 413 -5.41 -16.15 -3.24
N GLN A 414 -5.88 -17.19 -3.95
CA GLN A 414 -5.94 -17.14 -5.39
C GLN A 414 -6.89 -16.03 -5.84
N ASP A 415 -6.39 -15.07 -6.60
CA ASP A 415 -7.20 -14.02 -7.22
C ASP A 415 -7.46 -14.36 -8.70
N ARG A 416 -8.73 -14.41 -9.11
CA ARG A 416 -9.13 -14.58 -10.52
C ARG A 416 -9.38 -13.23 -11.21
N LEU A 417 -9.22 -12.11 -10.51
CA LEU A 417 -9.44 -10.77 -11.05
C LEU A 417 -8.24 -10.29 -11.89
N ALA A 418 -8.54 -9.44 -12.88
CA ALA A 418 -7.52 -8.86 -13.75
C ALA A 418 -6.55 -7.95 -12.96
N LYS A 419 -5.27 -8.32 -12.92
CA LYS A 419 -4.18 -7.48 -12.38
C LYS A 419 -4.15 -6.11 -13.08
N ALA A 420 -3.76 -5.04 -12.40
CA ALA A 420 -3.55 -3.71 -12.99
C ALA A 420 -2.08 -3.49 -13.44
N TYR A 421 -1.16 -4.31 -12.94
CA TYR A 421 0.28 -4.29 -13.23
C TYR A 421 0.80 -5.73 -13.42
N ILE A 422 1.91 -5.91 -14.14
CA ILE A 422 2.48 -7.23 -14.47
C ILE A 422 2.77 -8.05 -13.19
N VAL A 423 3.44 -7.43 -12.22
CA VAL A 423 3.77 -8.03 -10.92
C VAL A 423 2.94 -7.36 -9.83
N GLN A 424 1.66 -7.72 -9.77
CA GLN A 424 0.77 -7.29 -8.69
C GLN A 424 0.54 -8.42 -7.71
N THR A 425 0.91 -8.17 -6.45
CA THR A 425 0.61 -9.04 -5.31
C THR A 425 -0.87 -9.03 -4.96
N VAL A 426 -1.39 -10.18 -4.53
CA VAL A 426 -2.82 -10.35 -4.24
C VAL A 426 -3.20 -9.55 -2.97
N PRO A 427 -4.19 -8.64 -3.03
CA PRO A 427 -4.57 -7.80 -1.89
C PRO A 427 -4.91 -8.60 -0.63
N LYS A 428 -5.49 -9.79 -0.78
CA LYS A 428 -5.90 -10.65 0.35
C LYS A 428 -4.71 -11.15 1.18
N ALA A 429 -3.56 -11.42 0.56
CA ALA A 429 -2.36 -11.84 1.28
C ALA A 429 -1.82 -10.70 2.17
N ILE A 430 -1.70 -9.50 1.61
CA ILE A 430 -1.29 -8.30 2.35
C ILE A 430 -2.31 -7.93 3.43
N GLN A 431 -3.61 -8.03 3.14
CA GLN A 431 -4.68 -7.81 4.11
C GLN A 431 -4.51 -8.71 5.34
N ARG A 432 -4.19 -10.00 5.16
CA ARG A 432 -3.95 -10.90 6.29
C ARG A 432 -2.74 -10.46 7.11
N CYS A 433 -1.63 -10.17 6.45
CA CYS A 433 -0.41 -9.70 7.11
C CYS A 433 -0.69 -8.47 7.97
N LEU A 434 -1.41 -7.50 7.39
CA LEU A 434 -1.81 -6.25 8.03
C LEU A 434 -2.77 -6.46 9.19
N LEU A 435 -3.85 -7.21 9.02
CA LEU A 435 -4.84 -7.43 10.07
C LEU A 435 -4.31 -8.27 11.24
N MET A 436 -3.34 -9.17 10.99
CA MET A 436 -2.68 -9.94 12.04
C MET A 436 -1.81 -9.07 12.94
N THR A 437 -1.19 -8.00 12.42
CA THR A 437 -0.06 -7.34 13.10
C THR A 437 -0.23 -5.84 13.33
N THR A 438 -1.37 -5.26 12.95
CA THR A 438 -1.63 -3.81 13.07
C THR A 438 -3.02 -3.49 13.61
N ASP A 439 -3.13 -2.30 14.17
CA ASP A 439 -4.36 -1.58 14.50
C ASP A 439 -4.67 -0.48 13.48
N PRO A 440 -5.96 -0.10 13.34
CA PRO A 440 -6.30 1.16 12.69
C PRO A 440 -5.50 2.33 13.30
N GLY A 441 -4.90 3.15 12.46
CA GLY A 441 -3.99 4.24 12.86
C GLY A 441 -2.50 3.87 12.94
N ASP A 442 -2.13 2.59 13.00
CA ASP A 442 -0.71 2.20 12.97
C ASP A 442 -0.05 2.55 11.62
N ILE A 443 1.26 2.76 11.63
CA ILE A 443 2.07 3.05 10.43
C ILE A 443 2.49 1.75 9.75
N VAL A 444 2.21 1.65 8.46
CA VAL A 444 2.65 0.58 7.56
C VAL A 444 3.62 1.15 6.52
N LEU A 445 4.75 0.47 6.32
CA LEU A 445 5.76 0.85 5.31
C LEU A 445 5.91 -0.26 4.27
N ASP A 446 5.92 0.14 3.00
CA ASP A 446 6.27 -0.72 1.86
C ASP A 446 7.44 -0.12 1.07
N PRO A 447 8.68 -0.61 1.27
CA PRO A 447 9.86 -0.08 0.59
C PRO A 447 10.00 -0.58 -0.86
N THR A 448 8.99 -1.29 -1.39
CA THR A 448 8.98 -1.97 -2.69
C THR A 448 7.67 -1.77 -3.46
N CYS A 449 6.91 -0.72 -3.08
CA CYS A 449 5.60 -0.28 -3.56
C CYS A 449 4.97 -1.03 -4.75
N GLY A 450 5.65 -1.06 -5.90
CA GLY A 450 5.14 -1.58 -7.15
C GLY A 450 3.83 -0.88 -7.50
N SER A 451 2.78 -1.65 -7.75
CA SER A 451 1.44 -1.11 -8.07
C SER A 451 0.66 -0.52 -6.88
N GLY A 452 1.30 -0.32 -5.73
CA GLY A 452 0.70 0.32 -4.54
C GLY A 452 -0.33 -0.56 -3.82
N THR A 453 -0.20 -1.89 -3.86
CA THR A 453 -1.19 -2.78 -3.21
C THR A 453 -1.17 -2.64 -1.69
N THR A 454 0.00 -2.49 -1.06
CA THR A 454 0.11 -2.30 0.40
C THR A 454 -0.54 -1.00 0.84
N ALA A 455 -0.24 0.11 0.16
CA ALA A 455 -0.90 1.40 0.40
C ALA A 455 -2.43 1.29 0.24
N TYR A 456 -2.92 0.63 -0.81
CA TYR A 456 -4.36 0.42 -1.03
C TYR A 456 -5.02 -0.36 0.12
N VAL A 457 -4.38 -1.44 0.60
CA VAL A 457 -4.90 -2.27 1.68
C VAL A 457 -4.82 -1.51 3.02
N ALA A 458 -3.71 -0.84 3.30
CA ALA A 458 -3.55 -0.02 4.50
C ALA A 458 -4.60 1.10 4.55
N GLU A 459 -4.79 1.81 3.43
CA GLU A 459 -5.85 2.80 3.27
C GLU A 459 -7.23 2.19 3.53
N GLN A 460 -7.57 1.04 2.91
CA GLN A 460 -8.85 0.35 3.10
C GLN A 460 -9.16 0.13 4.58
N TRP A 461 -8.15 -0.30 5.32
CA TRP A 461 -8.26 -0.69 6.72
C TRP A 461 -7.92 0.45 7.69
N GLY A 462 -7.73 1.68 7.19
CA GLY A 462 -7.54 2.86 8.04
C GLY A 462 -6.21 2.91 8.78
N ARG A 463 -5.14 2.39 8.16
CA ARG A 463 -3.75 2.52 8.63
C ARG A 463 -3.10 3.70 7.92
N ARG A 464 -2.15 4.33 8.61
CA ARG A 464 -1.23 5.28 7.99
C ARG A 464 -0.27 4.51 7.11
N TRP A 465 0.07 5.02 5.93
CA TRP A 465 0.96 4.31 5.01
C TRP A 465 2.05 5.20 4.41
N ILE A 466 3.22 4.59 4.25
CA ILE A 466 4.36 5.11 3.50
C ILE A 466 4.74 4.04 2.48
N THR A 467 4.85 4.41 1.21
CA THR A 467 5.25 3.49 0.15
C THR A 467 6.31 4.16 -0.72
N CYS A 468 7.33 3.43 -1.14
CA CYS A 468 8.35 3.99 -2.04
C CYS A 468 8.74 3.04 -3.17
N ASP A 469 9.11 3.62 -4.31
CA ASP A 469 9.64 2.89 -5.45
C ASP A 469 10.70 3.73 -6.17
N THR A 470 11.62 3.06 -6.85
CA THR A 470 12.54 3.70 -7.80
C THR A 470 11.86 3.98 -9.15
N SER A 471 10.78 3.26 -9.44
CA SER A 471 10.01 3.31 -10.68
C SER A 471 8.99 4.45 -10.72
N ARG A 472 9.17 5.39 -11.65
CA ARG A 472 8.14 6.43 -11.88
C ARG A 472 6.86 5.83 -12.47
N VAL A 473 6.96 4.76 -13.26
CA VAL A 473 5.78 4.07 -13.81
C VAL A 473 4.97 3.42 -12.68
N ALA A 474 5.64 2.74 -11.74
CA ALA A 474 4.97 2.07 -10.64
C ALA A 474 4.25 3.09 -9.75
N LEU A 475 4.92 4.20 -9.41
CA LEU A 475 4.30 5.28 -8.64
C LEU A 475 3.16 5.97 -9.39
N ALA A 476 3.30 6.22 -10.69
CA ALA A 476 2.20 6.78 -11.49
C ALA A 476 0.95 5.87 -11.45
N LEU A 477 1.14 4.55 -11.60
CA LEU A 477 0.05 3.57 -11.50
C LEU A 477 -0.54 3.51 -10.08
N ALA A 478 0.31 3.48 -9.05
CA ALA A 478 -0.12 3.48 -7.65
C ALA A 478 -0.91 4.75 -7.30
N ARG A 479 -0.43 5.92 -7.74
CA ARG A 479 -1.08 7.22 -7.59
C ARG A 479 -2.47 7.21 -8.23
N THR A 480 -2.57 6.84 -9.51
CA THR A 480 -3.87 6.74 -10.20
C THR A 480 -4.79 5.76 -9.49
N ARG A 481 -4.28 4.59 -9.06
CA ARG A 481 -5.07 3.58 -8.34
C ARG A 481 -5.64 4.12 -7.02
N LEU A 482 -4.86 4.87 -6.24
CA LEU A 482 -5.30 5.45 -4.98
C LEU A 482 -6.25 6.62 -5.19
N MET A 483 -6.00 7.50 -6.18
CA MET A 483 -6.92 8.61 -6.51
C MET A 483 -8.30 8.11 -6.93
N THR A 484 -8.39 6.97 -7.60
CA THR A 484 -9.66 6.40 -8.10
C THR A 484 -10.25 5.31 -7.22
N ALA A 485 -9.63 5.02 -6.07
CA ALA A 485 -10.09 3.96 -5.18
C ALA A 485 -11.39 4.32 -4.46
N LYS A 486 -12.26 3.32 -4.32
CA LYS A 486 -13.43 3.33 -3.45
C LYS A 486 -13.24 2.30 -2.36
N PHE A 487 -13.56 2.70 -1.14
CA PHE A 487 -13.56 1.82 0.02
C PHE A 487 -14.93 1.79 0.71
N PRO A 488 -15.28 0.69 1.38
CA PRO A 488 -16.39 0.69 2.33
C PRO A 488 -16.07 1.63 3.50
N TYR A 489 -17.12 2.20 4.09
CA TYR A 489 -17.01 2.92 5.35
C TYR A 489 -17.32 1.94 6.49
N TYR A 490 -16.37 1.73 7.39
CA TYR A 490 -16.56 0.89 8.57
C TYR A 490 -16.98 1.73 9.77
N LYS A 491 -17.94 1.22 10.55
CA LYS A 491 -18.36 1.88 11.79
C LYS A 491 -17.19 1.94 12.75
N LEU A 492 -16.85 3.14 13.20
CA LEU A 492 -15.85 3.37 14.24
C LEU A 492 -16.45 3.05 15.61
N LYS A 493 -15.63 2.63 16.57
CA LYS A 493 -16.05 2.61 17.98
C LYS A 493 -16.24 4.05 18.45
N ASP A 494 -17.39 4.36 19.06
CA ASP A 494 -17.70 5.71 19.55
C ASP A 494 -16.63 6.19 20.54
N SER A 495 -15.81 7.15 20.12
CA SER A 495 -14.75 7.70 20.95
C SER A 495 -14.29 9.07 20.48
N LYS A 496 -13.65 9.82 21.39
CA LYS A 496 -12.97 11.07 21.07
C LYS A 496 -11.66 10.88 20.28
N GLN A 497 -11.09 9.66 20.27
CA GLN A 497 -9.78 9.35 19.67
C GLN A 497 -9.88 8.85 18.20
N GLY A 498 -11.05 9.04 17.58
CA GLY A 498 -11.29 8.73 16.18
C GLY A 498 -10.96 7.29 15.79
N ILE A 499 -10.22 7.13 14.70
CA ILE A 499 -9.94 5.83 14.08
C ILE A 499 -9.02 4.92 14.94
N LYS A 500 -8.21 5.48 15.86
CA LYS A 500 -7.26 4.70 16.69
C LYS A 500 -7.94 3.67 17.58
N GLN A 501 -9.19 3.91 17.99
CA GLN A 501 -9.98 2.95 18.78
C GLN A 501 -10.46 1.74 17.96
N GLY A 502 -10.33 1.84 16.64
CA GLY A 502 -10.66 0.82 15.67
C GLY A 502 -12.14 0.76 15.31
N PHE A 503 -12.48 -0.32 14.61
CA PHE A 503 -13.83 -0.52 14.09
C PHE A 503 -14.72 -1.28 15.08
N VAL A 504 -16.03 -1.22 14.86
CA VAL A 504 -16.97 -2.16 15.46
C VAL A 504 -16.91 -3.45 14.65
N TYR A 505 -16.41 -4.51 15.26
CA TYR A 505 -16.22 -5.82 14.64
C TYR A 505 -17.33 -6.79 15.03
N LYS A 506 -17.61 -7.75 14.15
CA LYS A 506 -18.41 -8.93 14.50
C LYS A 506 -17.64 -9.78 15.52
N THR A 507 -18.34 -10.26 16.53
CA THR A 507 -17.81 -11.20 17.54
C THR A 507 -18.53 -12.52 17.46
N VAL A 508 -17.82 -13.62 17.71
CA VAL A 508 -18.38 -14.98 17.76
C VAL A 508 -18.11 -15.61 19.12
N PRO A 509 -19.01 -16.47 19.64
CA PRO A 509 -18.75 -17.19 20.89
C PRO A 509 -17.59 -18.15 20.70
N HIS A 510 -16.86 -18.42 21.79
CA HIS A 510 -15.82 -19.44 21.87
C HIS A 510 -16.02 -20.27 23.14
N VAL A 511 -17.05 -21.11 23.10
CA VAL A 511 -17.40 -22.05 24.17
C VAL A 511 -16.40 -23.20 24.15
N THR A 512 -15.66 -23.35 25.25
CA THR A 512 -14.71 -24.45 25.43
C THR A 512 -15.24 -25.45 26.44
N LEU A 513 -14.79 -26.70 26.33
CA LEU A 513 -15.07 -27.75 27.33
C LEU A 513 -14.70 -27.28 28.74
N LYS A 514 -13.56 -26.58 28.88
CA LYS A 514 -13.08 -26.01 30.14
C LYS A 514 -14.02 -24.93 30.70
N ALA A 515 -14.61 -24.09 29.85
CA ALA A 515 -15.56 -23.06 30.29
C ALA A 515 -16.81 -23.69 30.93
N ILE A 516 -17.34 -24.75 30.32
CA ILE A 516 -18.50 -25.47 30.84
C ILE A 516 -18.16 -26.22 32.14
N ALA A 517 -17.04 -26.95 32.16
CA ALA A 517 -16.62 -27.73 33.32
C ALA A 517 -16.37 -26.90 34.59
N ASN A 518 -16.03 -25.61 34.44
CA ASN A 518 -15.76 -24.71 35.57
C ASN A 518 -16.95 -23.80 35.92
N ASN A 519 -18.08 -23.89 35.21
CA ASN A 519 -19.26 -23.09 35.47
C ASN A 519 -20.09 -23.68 36.63
N GLU A 520 -20.05 -23.04 37.80
CA GLU A 520 -20.78 -23.48 38.99
C GLU A 520 -22.27 -23.14 38.97
N GLU A 521 -22.68 -22.20 38.12
CA GLU A 521 -24.10 -21.83 37.96
C GLU A 521 -24.92 -23.01 37.41
N ILE A 522 -24.27 -23.90 36.65
CA ILE A 522 -24.88 -25.16 36.15
C ILE A 522 -25.38 -26.02 37.31
N ASP A 523 -24.60 -26.13 38.39
CA ASP A 523 -24.97 -26.93 39.57
C ASP A 523 -26.24 -26.34 40.21
N THR A 524 -26.29 -25.01 40.35
CA THR A 524 -27.40 -24.27 40.97
C THR A 524 -28.67 -24.36 40.13
N ILE A 525 -28.55 -24.15 38.82
CA ILE A 525 -29.66 -24.28 37.87
C ILE A 525 -30.18 -25.71 37.91
N HIS A 526 -29.29 -26.70 37.85
CA HIS A 526 -29.70 -28.09 37.87
C HIS A 526 -30.50 -28.44 39.13
N THR A 527 -30.03 -28.08 40.32
CA THR A 527 -30.73 -28.32 41.61
C THR A 527 -32.12 -27.68 41.62
N LYS A 528 -32.23 -26.40 41.27
CA LYS A 528 -33.51 -25.66 41.20
C LYS A 528 -34.56 -26.37 40.36
N TRP A 529 -34.17 -26.90 39.19
CA TRP A 529 -35.10 -27.59 38.29
C TRP A 529 -35.34 -29.04 38.70
N GLN A 530 -34.35 -29.69 39.34
CA GLN A 530 -34.49 -31.06 39.84
C GLN A 530 -35.61 -31.17 40.89
N GLU A 531 -35.72 -30.18 41.78
CA GLU A 531 -36.80 -30.07 42.77
C GLU A 531 -38.21 -30.07 42.14
N GLN A 532 -38.34 -29.64 40.89
CA GLN A 532 -39.61 -29.64 40.15
C GLN A 532 -39.82 -30.91 39.32
N LEU A 533 -38.74 -31.52 38.80
CA LEU A 533 -38.78 -32.69 37.93
C LEU A 533 -39.01 -34.00 38.72
N GLU A 534 -38.38 -34.16 39.88
CA GLU A 534 -38.47 -35.38 40.70
C GLU A 534 -39.90 -35.76 41.11
N PRO A 535 -40.77 -34.82 41.57
CA PRO A 535 -42.15 -35.14 41.90
C PRO A 535 -42.96 -35.63 40.69
N ILE A 536 -42.67 -35.12 39.49
CA ILE A 536 -43.35 -35.51 38.26
C ILE A 536 -42.87 -36.90 37.82
N GLN A 537 -41.56 -37.15 37.86
CA GLN A 537 -40.97 -38.47 37.59
C GLN A 537 -41.55 -39.53 38.53
N THR A 538 -41.61 -39.26 39.84
CA THR A 538 -42.16 -40.18 40.84
C THR A 538 -43.62 -40.54 40.55
N LYS A 539 -44.44 -39.54 40.20
CA LYS A 539 -45.85 -39.76 39.80
C LYS A 539 -45.97 -40.57 38.52
N LEU A 540 -45.11 -40.29 37.52
CA LEU A 540 -45.10 -41.00 36.25
C LEU A 540 -44.70 -42.48 36.43
N ASN A 541 -43.63 -42.73 37.19
CA ASN A 541 -43.15 -44.07 37.55
C ASN A 541 -44.22 -44.88 38.29
N ALA A 542 -44.90 -44.27 39.28
CA ALA A 542 -45.99 -44.91 40.01
C ALA A 542 -47.19 -45.26 39.12
N LEU A 543 -47.55 -44.39 38.17
CA LEU A 543 -48.66 -44.63 37.24
C LEU A 543 -48.37 -45.76 36.24
N LEU A 544 -47.12 -45.85 35.77
CA LEU A 544 -46.71 -46.81 34.75
C LEU A 544 -46.09 -48.09 35.34
N LYS A 545 -45.94 -48.16 36.67
CA LYS A 545 -45.29 -49.25 37.41
C LYS A 545 -43.86 -49.50 36.91
N GLN A 546 -43.11 -48.42 36.74
CA GLN A 546 -41.71 -48.41 36.33
C GLN A 546 -40.83 -47.81 37.44
N ASP A 547 -39.52 -47.95 37.34
CA ASP A 547 -38.54 -47.34 38.24
C ASP A 547 -37.50 -46.46 37.50
N TRP A 548 -37.90 -45.90 36.36
CA TRP A 548 -37.03 -45.17 35.47
C TRP A 548 -36.26 -44.06 36.18
N GLN A 549 -34.95 -44.05 35.96
CA GLN A 549 -34.08 -42.92 36.21
C GLN A 549 -34.33 -41.82 35.18
N GLU A 550 -33.81 -40.62 35.45
CA GLU A 550 -34.03 -39.44 34.60
C GLU A 550 -33.66 -39.70 33.12
N TRP A 551 -32.57 -40.44 32.86
CA TRP A 551 -32.12 -40.76 31.50
C TRP A 551 -32.89 -41.91 30.83
N GLU A 552 -33.79 -42.59 31.55
CA GLU A 552 -34.57 -43.74 31.07
C GLU A 552 -36.01 -43.36 30.68
N ILE A 553 -36.46 -42.15 31.03
CA ILE A 553 -37.80 -41.66 30.70
C ILE A 553 -37.96 -41.60 29.17
N PRO A 554 -38.98 -42.25 28.59
CA PRO A 554 -39.15 -42.32 27.14
C PRO A 554 -39.53 -40.96 26.55
N ARG A 555 -39.17 -40.73 25.28
CA ARG A 555 -39.44 -39.47 24.57
C ARG A 555 -40.88 -39.36 24.12
N GLU A 556 -41.42 -40.46 23.60
CA GLU A 556 -42.80 -40.55 23.13
C GLU A 556 -43.61 -41.48 24.05
N PRO A 557 -44.84 -41.12 24.39
CA PRO A 557 -45.69 -42.01 25.17
C PRO A 557 -46.16 -43.16 24.28
N GLU A 558 -46.28 -44.36 24.86
CA GLU A 558 -46.89 -45.47 24.10
C GLU A 558 -48.37 -45.19 23.85
N LYS A 559 -48.89 -45.74 22.74
CA LYS A 559 -50.29 -45.54 22.32
C LYS A 559 -51.28 -45.91 23.44
N ALA A 560 -50.97 -46.96 24.20
CA ALA A 560 -51.80 -47.51 25.27
C ALA A 560 -51.80 -46.69 26.57
N TRP A 561 -50.95 -45.67 26.71
CA TRP A 561 -50.89 -44.89 27.96
C TRP A 561 -52.14 -44.06 28.22
N THR A 562 -52.50 -43.94 29.49
CA THR A 562 -53.59 -43.07 29.93
C THR A 562 -53.28 -41.60 29.60
N LYS A 563 -54.34 -40.79 29.38
CA LYS A 563 -54.18 -39.35 29.10
C LYS A 563 -53.35 -38.66 30.19
N LYS A 564 -53.58 -39.00 31.47
CA LYS A 564 -52.84 -38.45 32.61
C LYS A 564 -51.34 -38.76 32.56
N ALA A 565 -50.95 -39.97 32.14
CA ALA A 565 -49.54 -40.32 31.97
C ALA A 565 -48.91 -39.57 30.78
N LYS A 566 -49.65 -39.40 29.67
CA LYS A 566 -49.22 -38.61 28.51
C LYS A 566 -48.99 -37.14 28.88
N ASP A 567 -49.92 -36.54 29.61
CA ASP A 567 -49.83 -35.13 30.05
C ASP A 567 -48.64 -34.91 31.01
N LEU A 568 -48.42 -35.84 31.95
CA LEU A 568 -47.26 -35.79 32.87
C LEU A 568 -45.92 -35.94 32.13
N LEU A 569 -45.86 -36.83 31.12
CA LEU A 569 -44.66 -36.99 30.29
C LEU A 569 -44.35 -35.71 29.52
N ALA A 570 -45.36 -35.10 28.90
CA ALA A 570 -45.20 -33.84 28.17
C ALA A 570 -44.73 -32.71 29.11
N GLN A 571 -45.32 -32.61 30.30
CA GLN A 571 -44.91 -31.64 31.31
C GLN A 571 -43.46 -31.85 31.76
N TRP A 572 -43.05 -33.09 31.99
CA TRP A 572 -41.69 -33.43 32.39
C TRP A 572 -40.67 -33.01 31.32
N TRP A 573 -40.92 -33.35 30.05
CA TRP A 573 -40.03 -32.97 28.94
C TRP A 573 -39.99 -31.45 28.71
N GLN A 574 -41.12 -30.76 28.87
CA GLN A 574 -41.15 -29.29 28.77
C GLN A 574 -40.24 -28.64 29.83
N LEU A 575 -40.32 -29.09 31.09
CA LEU A 575 -39.46 -28.58 32.16
C LEU A 575 -37.99 -28.97 31.94
N LYS A 576 -37.73 -30.18 31.44
CA LYS A 576 -36.37 -30.62 31.09
C LYS A 576 -35.75 -29.74 29.99
N GLN A 577 -36.53 -29.36 28.97
CA GLN A 577 -36.10 -28.45 27.91
C GLN A 577 -35.83 -27.04 28.46
N GLN A 578 -36.68 -26.53 29.35
CA GLN A 578 -36.46 -25.22 30.00
C GLN A 578 -35.19 -25.21 30.86
N ARG A 579 -34.93 -26.28 31.63
CA ARG A 579 -33.66 -26.44 32.36
C ARG A 579 -32.47 -26.37 31.40
N GLN A 580 -32.52 -27.11 30.29
CA GLN A 580 -31.42 -27.11 29.32
C GLN A 580 -31.21 -25.74 28.69
N GLN A 581 -32.28 -25.00 28.40
CA GLN A 581 -32.18 -23.64 27.88
C GLN A 581 -31.51 -22.70 28.90
N GLU A 582 -31.89 -22.74 30.18
CA GLU A 582 -31.27 -21.92 31.23
C GLU A 582 -29.78 -22.27 31.42
N ILE A 583 -29.41 -23.55 31.30
CA ILE A 583 -28.00 -23.99 31.31
C ILE A 583 -27.24 -23.47 30.07
N ASP A 584 -27.82 -23.57 28.88
CA ASP A 584 -27.20 -23.09 27.64
C ASP A 584 -26.99 -21.57 27.67
N ASP A 585 -27.95 -20.81 28.22
CA ASP A 585 -27.85 -19.36 28.43
C ASP A 585 -26.73 -19.02 29.43
N SER A 586 -26.60 -19.80 30.52
CA SER A 586 -25.50 -19.68 31.47
C SER A 586 -24.13 -19.96 30.82
N ILE A 587 -24.04 -21.00 29.98
CA ILE A 587 -22.83 -21.31 29.21
C ILE A 587 -22.48 -20.15 28.28
N ALA A 588 -23.44 -19.59 27.55
CA ALA A 588 -23.21 -18.47 26.65
C ALA A 588 -22.68 -17.23 27.40
N LYS A 589 -23.24 -16.94 28.58
CA LYS A 589 -22.83 -15.82 29.44
C LYS A 589 -21.41 -15.97 30.00
N HIS A 590 -20.99 -17.18 30.33
CA HIS A 590 -19.68 -17.48 30.92
C HIS A 590 -18.59 -17.83 29.89
N SER A 591 -18.92 -17.81 28.60
CA SER A 591 -17.98 -18.13 27.53
C SER A 591 -17.29 -16.88 27.00
N SER A 592 -16.01 -17.00 26.67
CA SER A 592 -15.27 -15.96 25.95
C SER A 592 -15.82 -15.78 24.54
N THR A 593 -15.56 -14.61 23.95
CA THR A 593 -15.84 -14.33 22.54
C THR A 593 -14.55 -14.06 21.78
N GLU A 594 -14.57 -14.33 20.49
CA GLU A 594 -13.48 -14.00 19.56
C GLU A 594 -13.93 -12.87 18.65
N THR A 595 -13.03 -11.93 18.38
CA THR A 595 -13.27 -10.80 17.50
C THR A 595 -12.81 -11.12 16.09
N LEU A 596 -13.67 -10.91 15.09
CA LEU A 596 -13.34 -11.13 13.68
C LEU A 596 -12.84 -9.81 13.06
N TYR A 597 -11.53 -9.59 13.11
CA TYR A 597 -10.90 -8.33 12.68
C TYR A 597 -11.01 -8.01 11.18
N ASP A 598 -11.35 -9.01 10.37
CA ASP A 598 -11.64 -8.89 8.94
C ASP A 598 -13.14 -8.70 8.63
N GLN A 599 -14.01 -8.71 9.65
CA GLN A 599 -15.46 -8.51 9.52
C GLN A 599 -15.99 -7.31 10.35
N PRO A 600 -15.53 -6.08 10.06
CA PRO A 600 -16.15 -4.88 10.64
C PRO A 600 -17.55 -4.62 10.06
N TYR A 601 -18.41 -3.96 10.85
CA TYR A 601 -19.72 -3.53 10.38
C TYR A 601 -19.60 -2.33 9.42
N GLU A 602 -20.15 -2.48 8.22
CA GLU A 602 -20.19 -1.43 7.21
C GLU A 602 -21.36 -0.45 7.44
N ASP A 603 -21.12 0.85 7.25
CA ASP A 603 -22.17 1.86 7.09
C ASP A 603 -22.45 2.08 5.60
N LYS A 604 -23.54 1.45 5.12
CA LYS A 604 -23.96 1.52 3.72
C LYS A 604 -24.47 2.89 3.27
N LYS A 605 -24.65 3.85 4.19
CA LYS A 605 -25.07 5.22 3.87
C LYS A 605 -23.89 6.11 3.46
N ARG A 606 -22.66 5.66 3.67
CA ARG A 606 -21.44 6.39 3.36
C ARG A 606 -20.58 5.60 2.40
N VAL A 607 -19.88 6.32 1.53
CA VAL A 607 -18.84 5.77 0.67
C VAL A 607 -17.55 6.50 0.97
N ARG A 608 -16.45 5.74 1.05
CA ARG A 608 -15.15 6.30 1.35
C ARG A 608 -14.26 6.34 0.12
N VAL A 609 -13.51 7.42 -0.01
CA VAL A 609 -12.39 7.58 -0.94
C VAL A 609 -11.09 7.72 -0.16
N THR A 610 -9.96 7.63 -0.84
CA THR A 610 -8.63 7.77 -0.23
C THR A 610 -8.50 9.09 0.52
N GLY A 611 -7.90 9.06 1.71
CA GLY A 611 -7.52 10.25 2.47
C GLY A 611 -6.46 11.12 1.76
N PRO A 612 -6.08 12.25 2.36
CA PRO A 612 -5.03 13.11 1.81
C PRO A 612 -3.67 12.38 1.81
N PHE A 613 -2.93 12.53 0.72
CA PHE A 613 -1.59 11.96 0.58
C PHE A 613 -0.67 12.86 -0.25
N THR A 614 0.64 12.70 -0.06
CA THR A 614 1.70 13.41 -0.78
C THR A 614 2.41 12.50 -1.75
N VAL A 615 2.85 13.07 -2.87
CA VAL A 615 3.88 12.48 -3.73
C VAL A 615 5.18 13.21 -3.46
N GLU A 616 6.23 12.47 -3.18
CA GLU A 616 7.50 12.99 -2.68
C GLU A 616 8.68 12.39 -3.45
N SER A 617 9.86 12.98 -3.35
CA SER A 617 11.07 12.45 -3.97
C SER A 617 12.34 12.81 -3.20
N LEU A 618 13.38 11.97 -3.31
CA LEU A 618 14.74 12.31 -2.87
C LEU A 618 15.40 13.41 -3.74
N SER A 619 14.83 13.69 -4.91
CA SER A 619 15.25 14.79 -5.80
C SER A 619 14.39 16.04 -5.55
N PRO A 620 14.99 17.23 -5.56
CA PRO A 620 15.13 17.93 -6.83
C PRO A 620 16.41 18.77 -6.85
N HIS A 621 17.54 18.22 -7.28
CA HIS A 621 18.88 18.87 -7.31
C HIS A 621 18.92 20.36 -6.85
N ARG A 622 19.49 20.46 -5.65
CA ARG A 622 19.78 21.51 -4.67
C ARG A 622 20.32 22.87 -5.17
N MET A 623 20.06 23.91 -4.38
CA MET A 623 20.62 25.29 -4.30
C MET A 623 20.05 26.38 -5.22
N LEU A 624 19.46 27.40 -4.59
CA LEU A 624 19.80 28.82 -4.73
C LEU A 624 19.54 29.55 -3.39
N THR A 625 20.60 29.94 -2.67
CA THR A 625 20.52 30.99 -1.65
C THR A 625 20.31 32.33 -2.35
N THR A 626 19.10 32.88 -2.32
CA THR A 626 18.86 34.30 -2.64
C THR A 626 19.18 35.15 -1.43
N ASP A 627 20.42 35.68 -1.39
CA ASP A 627 20.74 37.04 -0.96
C ASP A 627 22.25 37.28 -1.15
N ALA A 628 22.68 37.37 -2.41
CA ALA A 628 24.02 37.82 -2.76
C ALA A 628 23.93 39.04 -3.68
N SER A 629 24.64 40.10 -3.29
CA SER A 629 24.74 41.30 -4.11
C SER A 629 25.46 40.99 -5.44
N VAL A 630 25.19 41.79 -6.48
CA VAL A 630 25.78 41.64 -7.83
C VAL A 630 27.32 41.60 -7.81
N ASP A 631 27.94 42.12 -6.76
CA ASP A 631 29.39 42.13 -6.59
C ASP A 631 29.96 40.85 -5.95
N GLU A 632 29.17 40.06 -5.21
CA GLU A 632 29.58 38.77 -4.63
C GLU A 632 29.54 37.64 -5.67
N ILE A 633 28.60 37.69 -6.62
CA ILE A 633 28.54 36.77 -7.77
C ILE A 633 29.79 36.91 -8.64
N LYS A 634 30.32 38.13 -8.81
CA LYS A 634 31.58 38.34 -9.53
C LYS A 634 32.81 37.84 -8.78
N ALA A 635 32.76 37.78 -7.44
CA ALA A 635 33.89 37.36 -6.62
C ALA A 635 34.01 35.83 -6.51
N GLN A 636 32.89 35.09 -6.55
CA GLN A 636 32.90 33.62 -6.56
C GLN A 636 33.16 33.00 -7.94
N MET A 637 33.06 33.79 -9.02
CA MET A 637 33.33 33.36 -10.40
C MET A 637 34.79 33.55 -10.84
N GLN A 638 35.74 33.74 -9.92
CA GLN A 638 37.15 33.56 -10.28
C GLN A 638 37.48 32.06 -10.35
N PRO A 639 38.25 31.62 -11.34
CA PRO A 639 38.47 30.20 -11.61
C PRO A 639 39.19 29.56 -10.42
N GLN A 640 38.43 28.86 -9.57
CA GLN A 640 39.00 27.90 -8.64
C GLN A 640 39.53 26.73 -9.46
N VAL A 641 40.85 26.59 -9.40
CA VAL A 641 41.62 25.57 -10.10
C VAL A 641 41.26 24.20 -9.53
N LYS A 642 40.27 23.52 -10.17
CA LYS A 642 40.14 22.06 -10.42
C LYS A 642 38.68 21.72 -10.78
N THR A 643 38.24 22.06 -12.01
CA THR A 643 36.90 21.74 -12.55
C THR A 643 36.96 20.90 -13.83
N ASP A 644 38.16 20.47 -14.25
CA ASP A 644 38.40 19.83 -15.55
C ASP A 644 37.73 18.44 -15.70
N SER A 645 37.23 17.80 -14.63
CA SER A 645 36.65 16.44 -14.73
C SER A 645 35.16 16.41 -15.06
N PHE A 646 34.35 17.32 -14.51
CA PHE A 646 32.89 17.29 -14.68
C PHE A 646 32.48 17.76 -16.08
N GLU A 647 32.93 18.95 -16.49
CA GLU A 647 32.61 19.51 -17.80
C GLU A 647 33.10 18.60 -18.93
N THR A 648 34.33 18.09 -18.82
CA THR A 648 34.90 17.14 -19.79
C THR A 648 34.06 15.86 -19.88
N MET A 649 33.62 15.30 -18.74
CA MET A 649 32.75 14.11 -18.73
C MET A 649 31.40 14.39 -19.39
N ILE A 650 30.79 15.54 -19.13
CA ILE A 650 29.53 15.94 -19.77
C ILE A 650 29.71 16.10 -21.28
N LEU A 651 30.77 16.78 -21.73
CA LEU A 651 31.07 16.97 -23.15
C LEU A 651 31.37 15.65 -23.86
N ASP A 652 32.13 14.74 -23.25
CA ASP A 652 32.45 13.43 -23.81
C ASP A 652 31.21 12.56 -23.98
N ASN A 653 30.28 12.61 -23.03
CA ASN A 653 29.01 11.91 -23.13
C ASN A 653 28.09 12.57 -24.14
N LEU A 654 27.99 13.90 -24.14
CA LEU A 654 27.18 14.67 -25.08
C LEU A 654 27.62 14.44 -26.53
N LYS A 655 28.92 14.35 -26.77
CA LYS A 655 29.51 14.01 -28.09
C LYS A 655 29.10 12.60 -28.54
N LYS A 656 29.04 11.63 -27.62
CA LYS A 656 28.65 10.23 -27.93
C LYS A 656 27.15 10.03 -28.08
N SER A 657 26.34 10.69 -27.24
CA SER A 657 24.88 10.50 -27.14
C SER A 657 24.07 11.54 -27.88
N GLY A 658 24.67 12.65 -28.33
CA GLY A 658 23.94 13.76 -28.93
C GLY A 658 22.84 14.28 -28.01
N VAL A 659 21.93 15.07 -28.59
CA VAL A 659 20.72 15.56 -27.91
C VAL A 659 19.49 14.94 -28.56
N GLN A 660 18.63 14.28 -27.79
CA GLN A 660 17.47 13.56 -28.31
C GLN A 660 16.14 14.17 -27.83
N ASN A 661 15.05 13.89 -28.55
CA ASN A 661 13.69 14.13 -28.08
C ASN A 661 12.93 12.80 -27.82
N THR A 662 11.61 12.86 -27.64
CA THR A 662 10.75 11.70 -27.35
C THR A 662 10.55 10.74 -28.54
N VAL A 663 10.96 11.13 -29.76
CA VAL A 663 10.78 10.36 -31.00
C VAL A 663 12.04 9.57 -31.34
N LYS A 664 11.88 8.26 -31.51
CA LYS A 664 12.96 7.33 -31.89
C LYS A 664 13.44 7.74 -33.30
N ASN A 665 14.68 8.21 -33.42
CA ASN A 665 15.37 8.72 -34.63
C ASN A 665 15.34 10.25 -34.86
N GLU A 666 14.84 11.04 -33.91
CA GLU A 666 15.01 12.50 -33.93
C GLU A 666 16.07 12.90 -32.89
N ARG A 667 17.31 13.10 -33.38
CA ARG A 667 18.50 13.36 -32.58
C ARG A 667 19.39 14.40 -33.25
N LEU A 668 19.93 15.31 -32.46
CA LEU A 668 21.02 16.20 -32.84
C LEU A 668 22.33 15.45 -32.59
N GLU A 669 23.06 15.15 -33.65
CA GLU A 669 24.39 14.53 -33.60
C GLU A 669 25.42 15.59 -33.95
N PHE A 670 26.45 15.73 -33.11
CA PHE A 670 27.51 16.71 -33.34
C PHE A 670 28.56 16.12 -34.30
N ASP A 671 28.83 16.79 -35.41
CA ASP A 671 29.93 16.44 -36.32
C ASP A 671 31.28 16.77 -35.68
N ARG A 672 31.31 17.89 -34.97
CA ARG A 672 32.44 18.36 -34.16
C ARG A 672 31.91 18.94 -32.86
N LEU A 673 32.60 18.63 -31.76
CA LEU A 673 32.38 19.24 -30.45
C LEU A 673 33.71 19.27 -29.72
N GLU A 674 34.19 20.46 -29.39
CA GLU A 674 35.48 20.74 -28.77
C GLU A 674 35.32 21.73 -27.60
N PRO A 675 36.12 21.59 -26.53
CA PRO A 675 36.09 22.55 -25.43
C PRO A 675 36.35 23.98 -25.92
N TYR A 676 35.58 24.93 -25.41
CA TYR A 676 35.65 26.36 -25.75
C TYR A 676 35.91 27.15 -24.47
N ALA A 677 36.86 28.09 -24.52
CA ALA A 677 37.26 28.89 -23.38
C ALA A 677 36.33 30.11 -23.19
N GLY A 678 35.04 29.85 -23.10
CA GLY A 678 34.02 30.87 -22.82
C GLY A 678 33.82 31.11 -21.32
N ASN A 679 33.14 32.20 -20.97
CA ASN A 679 32.75 32.45 -19.57
C ASN A 679 31.50 31.66 -19.19
N TRP A 680 30.58 31.48 -20.13
CA TRP A 680 29.32 30.75 -19.97
C TRP A 680 29.14 29.63 -21.00
N ILE A 681 30.06 29.49 -21.95
CA ILE A 681 30.08 28.46 -22.98
C ILE A 681 31.31 27.58 -22.77
N GLN A 682 31.09 26.28 -22.58
CA GLN A 682 32.14 25.31 -22.28
C GLN A 682 32.57 24.52 -23.52
N ALA A 683 31.77 24.50 -24.59
CA ALA A 683 32.17 23.89 -25.86
C ALA A 683 31.55 24.58 -27.07
N GLU A 684 32.28 24.51 -28.18
CA GLU A 684 31.82 24.87 -29.51
C GLU A 684 31.79 23.63 -30.39
N GLY A 685 30.90 23.63 -31.37
CA GLY A 685 30.73 22.51 -32.27
C GLY A 685 29.99 22.87 -33.54
N GLU A 686 29.82 21.86 -34.37
CA GLU A 686 29.07 21.92 -35.61
C GLU A 686 28.15 20.70 -35.69
N TYR A 687 26.94 20.89 -36.23
CA TYR A 687 26.07 19.78 -36.58
C TYR A 687 25.48 20.00 -37.97
N THR A 688 25.35 18.92 -38.74
CA THR A 688 24.75 18.92 -40.06
C THR A 688 23.29 18.52 -39.95
N ASP A 689 22.39 19.41 -40.37
CA ASP A 689 20.97 19.09 -40.41
C ASP A 689 20.63 18.15 -41.59
N LYS A 690 19.40 17.63 -41.63
CA LYS A 690 18.96 16.73 -42.73
C LYS A 690 18.87 17.42 -44.10
N GLN A 691 19.01 18.75 -44.16
CA GLN A 691 19.06 19.52 -45.41
C GLN A 691 20.50 19.63 -45.94
N GLY A 692 21.48 19.13 -45.17
CA GLY A 692 22.90 19.11 -45.51
C GLY A 692 23.60 20.42 -45.18
N GLU A 693 22.97 21.30 -44.37
CA GLU A 693 23.55 22.56 -43.94
C GLU A 693 24.24 22.39 -42.58
N THR A 694 25.52 22.75 -42.51
CA THR A 694 26.31 22.70 -41.27
C THR A 694 26.09 23.97 -40.47
N LYS A 695 25.68 23.83 -39.20
CA LYS A 695 25.35 24.95 -38.32
C LYS A 695 26.26 24.98 -37.08
N PRO A 696 26.79 26.15 -36.69
CA PRO A 696 27.59 26.31 -35.48
C PRO A 696 26.70 26.19 -34.24
N VAL A 697 27.15 25.38 -33.28
CA VAL A 697 26.47 25.13 -32.00
C VAL A 697 27.39 25.40 -30.81
N ALA A 698 26.89 26.13 -29.84
CA ALA A 698 27.52 26.33 -28.54
C ALA A 698 26.88 25.41 -27.49
N VAL A 699 27.66 24.94 -26.53
CA VAL A 699 27.17 24.19 -25.37
C VAL A 699 27.50 24.97 -24.10
N SER A 700 26.47 25.28 -23.34
CA SER A 700 26.57 25.78 -21.97
C SER A 700 26.20 24.67 -20.99
N ILE A 701 27.08 24.37 -20.05
CA ILE A 701 26.85 23.38 -19.00
C ILE A 701 26.40 24.11 -17.74
N GLY A 702 25.21 23.76 -17.30
CA GLY A 702 24.62 24.20 -16.04
C GLY A 702 25.43 23.69 -14.83
N PRO A 703 25.18 24.26 -13.65
CA PRO A 703 25.87 23.85 -12.43
C PRO A 703 25.70 22.35 -12.17
N GLU A 704 26.79 21.68 -11.76
CA GLU A 704 26.80 20.27 -11.36
C GLU A 704 25.80 20.00 -10.22
N HIS A 705 25.65 20.98 -9.33
CA HIS A 705 24.77 20.95 -8.17
C HIS A 705 23.91 22.22 -8.13
N GLY A 706 22.87 22.29 -8.98
CA GLY A 706 22.03 23.49 -9.12
C GLY A 706 20.92 23.36 -10.15
N THR A 707 20.01 24.34 -10.17
CA THR A 707 19.16 24.60 -11.34
C THR A 707 19.81 25.62 -12.26
N VAL A 708 19.69 25.42 -13.56
CA VAL A 708 19.96 26.48 -14.53
C VAL A 708 18.94 27.60 -14.28
N SER A 709 19.42 28.80 -13.95
CA SER A 709 18.60 29.97 -13.66
C SER A 709 18.35 30.82 -14.92
N PRO A 710 17.33 31.70 -14.93
CA PRO A 710 17.13 32.63 -16.05
C PRO A 710 18.37 33.51 -16.33
N LEU A 711 19.13 33.87 -15.29
CA LEU A 711 20.37 34.63 -15.47
C LEU A 711 21.43 33.83 -16.22
N HIS A 712 21.58 32.53 -15.92
CA HIS A 712 22.47 31.63 -16.66
C HIS A 712 22.10 31.62 -18.14
N ILE A 713 20.81 31.44 -18.45
CA ILE A 713 20.30 31.45 -19.85
C ILE A 713 20.69 32.76 -20.53
N LYS A 714 20.43 33.88 -19.86
CA LYS A 714 20.67 35.22 -20.40
C LYS A 714 22.14 35.48 -20.72
N GLU A 715 23.05 35.19 -19.79
CA GLU A 715 24.48 35.45 -19.99
C GLU A 715 25.10 34.47 -20.99
N ALA A 716 24.75 33.18 -20.92
CA ALA A 716 25.17 32.19 -21.94
C ALA A 716 24.67 32.57 -23.35
N THR A 717 23.43 33.06 -23.45
CA THR A 717 22.86 33.52 -24.72
C THR A 717 23.56 34.77 -25.25
N LYS A 718 23.86 35.76 -24.40
CA LYS A 718 24.61 36.97 -24.83
C LYS A 718 25.99 36.63 -25.38
N GLU A 719 26.63 35.61 -24.82
CA GLU A 719 27.93 35.13 -25.30
C GLU A 719 27.79 34.38 -26.63
N ALA A 720 26.75 33.57 -26.81
CA ALA A 720 26.56 32.74 -28.00
C ALA A 720 25.95 33.46 -29.21
N ILE A 721 25.14 34.51 -29.01
CA ILE A 721 24.26 35.10 -30.03
C ILE A 721 24.95 35.70 -31.26
N LYS A 722 26.28 35.91 -31.21
CA LYS A 722 27.04 36.51 -32.31
C LYS A 722 27.62 35.47 -33.28
N ASP A 723 28.05 34.34 -32.73
CA ASP A 723 28.95 33.41 -33.41
C ASP A 723 28.34 32.02 -33.60
N PHE A 724 27.15 31.77 -33.02
CA PHE A 724 26.46 30.48 -33.06
C PHE A 724 24.99 30.62 -33.48
N ASP A 725 24.46 29.57 -34.11
CA ASP A 725 23.06 29.49 -34.53
C ASP A 725 22.21 28.74 -33.49
N VAL A 726 22.83 27.82 -32.75
CA VAL A 726 22.19 27.01 -31.71
C VAL A 726 23.01 27.09 -30.42
N LEU A 727 22.32 27.24 -29.29
CA LEU A 727 22.89 27.14 -27.95
C LEU A 727 22.20 26.00 -27.19
N VAL A 728 22.94 24.94 -26.91
CA VAL A 728 22.49 23.83 -26.08
C VAL A 728 22.83 24.15 -24.63
N ILE A 729 21.81 24.31 -23.79
CA ILE A 729 21.97 24.54 -22.36
C ILE A 729 21.66 23.24 -21.65
N CYS A 730 22.72 22.58 -21.18
CA CYS A 730 22.64 21.33 -20.45
C CYS A 730 22.38 21.61 -18.98
N GLY A 731 21.40 20.96 -18.35
CA GLY A 731 21.15 21.09 -16.91
C GLY A 731 20.45 19.87 -16.33
N PHE A 732 20.78 19.46 -15.10
CA PHE A 732 20.06 18.39 -14.41
C PHE A 732 18.66 18.85 -13.95
N ALA A 733 18.52 20.15 -13.70
CA ALA A 733 17.28 20.81 -13.35
C ALA A 733 17.26 22.25 -13.90
N PHE A 734 16.06 22.80 -14.09
CA PHE A 734 15.84 24.14 -14.61
C PHE A 734 14.81 24.88 -13.75
N ASP A 735 14.98 26.19 -13.60
CA ASP A 735 14.02 27.08 -12.95
C ASP A 735 12.70 27.16 -13.75
N PRO A 736 11.52 27.38 -13.14
CA PRO A 736 10.25 27.46 -13.88
C PRO A 736 10.19 28.56 -14.95
N HIS A 737 11.04 29.59 -14.85
CA HIS A 737 11.04 30.76 -15.74
C HIS A 737 12.08 30.70 -16.88
N VAL A 738 12.94 29.67 -16.93
CA VAL A 738 14.04 29.63 -17.92
C VAL A 738 13.56 29.61 -19.36
N SER A 739 12.40 29.02 -19.62
CA SER A 739 11.87 28.85 -20.96
C SER A 739 11.37 30.15 -21.55
N GLU A 740 10.84 31.06 -20.71
CA GLU A 740 10.47 32.41 -21.15
C GLU A 740 11.72 33.19 -21.55
N GLU A 741 12.78 33.13 -20.74
CA GLU A 741 14.05 33.78 -21.04
C GLU A 741 14.68 33.20 -22.31
N ALA A 742 14.67 31.87 -22.49
CA ALA A 742 15.19 31.23 -23.70
C ALA A 742 14.44 31.68 -24.97
N LYS A 743 13.12 31.86 -24.89
CA LYS A 743 12.28 32.32 -26.02
C LYS A 743 12.55 33.78 -26.42
N HIS A 744 13.02 34.64 -25.50
CA HIS A 744 13.32 36.05 -25.81
C HIS A 744 14.36 36.20 -26.93
N TYR A 745 15.28 35.23 -27.08
CA TYR A 745 16.39 35.29 -28.02
C TYR A 745 16.19 34.43 -29.28
N GLY A 746 15.09 33.65 -29.33
CA GLY A 746 14.79 32.66 -30.36
C GLY A 746 14.68 33.15 -31.81
N LYS A 747 14.71 34.47 -32.04
CA LYS A 747 14.75 35.07 -33.40
C LYS A 747 16.15 35.15 -34.00
N LYS A 748 17.22 35.02 -33.19
CA LYS A 748 18.62 35.15 -33.61
C LYS A 748 19.50 33.97 -33.22
N LEU A 749 19.14 33.26 -32.15
CA LEU A 749 19.84 32.09 -31.64
C LEU A 749 18.80 31.09 -31.11
N VAL A 750 18.88 29.83 -31.52
CA VAL A 750 17.98 28.78 -31.03
C VAL A 750 18.53 28.23 -29.71
N VAL A 751 17.84 28.49 -28.60
CA VAL A 751 18.24 28.00 -27.27
C VAL A 751 17.54 26.68 -26.94
N LEU A 752 18.31 25.61 -26.71
CA LEU A 752 17.83 24.27 -26.42
C LEU A 752 18.07 23.91 -24.96
N LEU A 753 17.01 23.96 -24.16
CA LEU A 753 17.03 23.49 -22.78
C LEU A 753 17.09 21.97 -22.76
N THR A 754 18.26 21.45 -22.43
CA THR A 754 18.59 20.04 -22.53
C THR A 754 18.77 19.47 -21.14
N LYS A 755 17.80 18.63 -20.73
CA LYS A 755 17.86 17.94 -19.45
C LYS A 755 18.94 16.88 -19.51
N MET A 756 19.95 17.06 -18.67
CA MET A 756 20.95 16.06 -18.36
C MET A 756 20.31 14.97 -17.49
N ASN A 757 20.53 13.73 -17.88
CA ASN A 757 20.14 12.60 -17.06
C ASN A 757 21.07 12.52 -15.83
N PRO A 758 20.56 12.52 -14.58
CA PRO A 758 21.37 12.40 -13.35
C PRO A 758 22.45 11.31 -13.37
N ASP A 759 22.27 10.26 -14.17
CA ASP A 759 23.25 9.18 -14.37
C ASP A 759 24.60 9.62 -14.93
N LEU A 760 24.68 10.78 -15.58
CA LEU A 760 25.94 11.33 -16.07
C LEU A 760 26.96 11.47 -14.93
N THR A 761 26.52 11.71 -13.70
CA THR A 761 27.37 11.84 -12.51
C THR A 761 27.85 10.51 -11.91
N LEU A 762 27.41 9.36 -12.44
CA LEU A 762 27.58 8.04 -11.81
C LEU A 762 28.71 7.18 -12.41
N GLY A 763 29.51 7.70 -13.34
CA GLY A 763 30.78 7.10 -13.81
C GLY A 763 30.77 6.36 -15.17
N ASP A 764 31.93 6.32 -15.83
CA ASP A 764 32.14 5.88 -17.22
C ASP A 764 31.83 4.39 -17.52
N ASP A 765 31.93 3.50 -16.52
CA ASP A 765 31.70 2.05 -16.72
C ASP A 765 30.22 1.69 -16.87
N LEU A 766 29.32 2.53 -16.32
CA LEU A 766 27.87 2.41 -16.48
C LEU A 766 27.42 2.91 -17.86
N LEU A 767 27.93 4.07 -18.28
CA LEU A 767 27.60 4.73 -19.56
C LEU A 767 27.91 3.88 -20.81
N LYS A 768 28.95 3.03 -20.76
CA LYS A 768 29.29 2.09 -21.84
C LYS A 768 28.27 0.96 -22.05
N LYS A 769 27.42 0.66 -21.06
CA LYS A 769 26.56 -0.55 -21.05
C LYS A 769 25.05 -0.25 -21.04
N THR A 770 24.63 0.97 -20.73
CA THR A 770 23.20 1.42 -20.76
C THR A 770 22.70 1.74 -22.17
N GLY A 771 23.60 1.90 -23.15
CA GLY A 771 23.27 2.46 -24.44
C GLY A 771 23.06 3.97 -24.35
N SER A 772 23.65 4.72 -25.26
CA SER A 772 23.75 6.19 -25.23
C SER A 772 22.42 6.93 -25.54
N GLY A 773 21.28 6.24 -25.44
CA GLY A 773 20.04 6.67 -26.10
C GLY A 773 19.25 7.79 -25.44
N ASN A 774 19.53 8.21 -24.19
CA ASN A 774 18.71 9.22 -23.49
C ASN A 774 19.50 10.07 -22.46
N LEU A 775 20.80 10.26 -22.65
CA LEU A 775 21.62 10.99 -21.65
C LEU A 775 21.31 12.50 -21.63
N PHE A 776 20.87 13.05 -22.76
CA PHE A 776 20.55 14.47 -22.93
C PHE A 776 19.24 14.57 -23.70
N MET A 777 18.17 14.99 -23.02
CA MET A 777 16.84 15.11 -23.61
C MET A 777 16.37 16.56 -23.66
N VAL A 778 15.87 17.02 -24.80
CA VAL A 778 15.25 18.35 -24.88
C VAL A 778 13.93 18.32 -24.13
N PHE A 779 13.77 19.26 -23.20
CA PHE A 779 12.57 19.34 -22.37
C PHE A 779 11.40 19.92 -23.15
N GLY A 780 10.21 19.34 -22.94
CA GLY A 780 8.98 19.85 -23.48
C GLY A 780 8.12 20.55 -22.44
N GLU A 781 7.42 21.61 -22.84
CA GLU A 781 6.52 22.36 -21.96
C GLU A 781 5.06 21.96 -22.20
N PRO A 782 4.19 21.99 -21.19
CA PRO A 782 2.75 22.00 -21.42
C PRO A 782 2.39 23.14 -22.39
N ASP A 783 1.87 22.80 -23.56
CA ASP A 783 1.35 23.77 -24.51
C ASP A 783 -0.14 23.98 -24.21
N ILE A 784 -0.50 25.23 -23.92
CA ILE A 784 -1.84 25.58 -23.45
C ILE A 784 -2.40 26.82 -24.14
N GLN A 785 -3.73 26.89 -24.24
CA GLN A 785 -4.47 28.03 -24.76
C GLN A 785 -5.68 28.39 -23.88
N PRO A 786 -6.20 29.63 -23.94
CA PRO A 786 -5.66 30.78 -24.67
C PRO A 786 -4.59 31.51 -23.87
N VAL A 787 -3.38 31.60 -24.42
CA VAL A 787 -2.26 32.39 -23.88
C VAL A 787 -2.03 33.59 -24.78
N ASP A 788 -1.71 34.73 -24.19
CA ASP A 788 -1.31 35.93 -24.91
C ASP A 788 0.10 35.77 -25.49
N THR A 789 0.22 35.95 -26.80
CA THR A 789 1.48 35.72 -27.53
C THR A 789 2.56 36.75 -27.25
N GLU A 790 2.22 37.92 -26.69
CA GLU A 790 3.19 38.96 -26.33
C GLU A 790 3.60 38.87 -24.86
N THR A 791 2.66 38.58 -23.97
CA THR A 791 2.88 38.59 -22.52
C THR A 791 3.05 37.22 -21.88
N GLY A 792 2.73 36.12 -22.59
CA GLY A 792 2.80 34.75 -22.06
C GLY A 792 1.73 34.42 -21.01
N LYS A 793 0.80 35.35 -20.73
CA LYS A 793 -0.24 35.22 -19.71
C LYS A 793 -1.52 34.57 -20.24
N LEU A 794 -2.26 33.90 -19.37
CA LEU A 794 -3.57 33.37 -19.72
C LEU A 794 -4.57 34.48 -20.00
N LYS A 795 -5.39 34.30 -21.04
CA LYS A 795 -6.47 35.23 -21.38
C LYS A 795 -7.75 34.85 -20.63
N PRO A 796 -8.44 35.80 -19.99
CA PRO A 796 -9.74 35.52 -19.42
C PRO A 796 -10.79 35.29 -20.51
N LEU A 797 -11.76 34.45 -20.22
CA LEU A 797 -13.01 34.32 -20.95
C LEU A 797 -13.82 35.64 -20.86
N PRO A 798 -14.80 35.85 -21.75
CA PRO A 798 -15.64 37.06 -21.73
C PRO A 798 -16.37 37.32 -20.40
N ASN A 799 -16.55 36.30 -19.58
CA ASN A 799 -17.17 36.38 -18.26
C ASN A 799 -16.18 36.69 -17.11
N GLY A 800 -14.89 36.91 -17.41
CA GLY A 800 -13.84 37.21 -16.44
C GLY A 800 -13.21 35.99 -15.76
N GLN A 801 -13.65 34.77 -16.08
CA GLN A 801 -13.05 33.53 -15.59
C GLN A 801 -11.93 33.05 -16.51
N TYR A 802 -11.13 32.09 -16.06
CA TYR A 802 -10.05 31.48 -16.84
C TYR A 802 -10.37 30.04 -17.15
N GLN A 803 -10.00 29.61 -18.35
CA GLN A 803 -10.15 28.23 -18.81
C GLN A 803 -8.94 27.90 -19.67
N ILE A 804 -8.45 26.67 -19.55
CA ILE A 804 -7.24 26.22 -20.23
C ILE A 804 -7.56 25.03 -21.12
N GLU A 805 -7.12 25.06 -22.36
CA GLU A 805 -7.06 23.89 -23.23
C GLU A 805 -5.61 23.45 -23.37
N ILE A 806 -5.32 22.20 -23.00
CA ILE A 806 -4.03 21.58 -23.27
C ILE A 806 -4.00 21.08 -24.71
N LEU A 807 -3.02 21.56 -25.47
CA LEU A 807 -2.81 21.14 -26.85
C LEU A 807 -1.85 19.96 -26.95
N GLY A 808 -0.99 19.80 -25.95
CA GLY A 808 0.02 18.77 -25.92
C GLY A 808 1.18 19.12 -25.00
N VAL A 809 2.31 18.50 -25.30
CA VAL A 809 3.62 18.90 -24.78
C VAL A 809 4.45 19.34 -25.97
N ASP A 810 5.00 20.55 -25.91
CA ASP A 810 5.92 21.08 -26.91
C ASP A 810 7.14 20.19 -26.99
N ILE A 811 7.50 19.69 -28.16
CA ILE A 811 8.70 18.88 -28.35
C ILE A 811 9.55 19.56 -29.41
N TYR A 812 10.82 19.82 -29.08
CA TYR A 812 11.78 20.28 -30.07
C TYR A 812 12.14 19.13 -31.01
N ASP A 813 11.99 19.33 -32.32
CA ASP A 813 12.47 18.42 -33.36
C ASP A 813 13.89 18.86 -33.78
N PRO A 814 14.95 18.17 -33.29
CA PRO A 814 16.33 18.51 -33.63
C PRO A 814 16.66 18.27 -35.11
N THR A 815 15.86 17.48 -35.83
CA THR A 815 16.12 17.19 -37.24
C THR A 815 15.57 18.25 -38.18
N LYS A 816 14.58 19.03 -37.72
CA LYS A 816 13.95 20.12 -38.48
C LYS A 816 14.19 21.50 -37.88
N GLY A 817 14.80 21.57 -36.69
CA GLY A 817 15.09 22.82 -35.99
C GLY A 817 13.84 23.58 -35.53
N ILE A 818 12.70 22.90 -35.34
CA ILE A 818 11.42 23.52 -34.99
C ILE A 818 10.83 22.89 -33.73
N VAL A 819 10.21 23.72 -32.89
CA VAL A 819 9.35 23.25 -31.78
C VAL A 819 7.99 22.91 -32.36
N LYS A 820 7.49 21.71 -32.07
CA LYS A 820 6.15 21.26 -32.46
C LYS A 820 5.36 20.88 -31.22
N SER A 821 4.14 21.37 -31.12
CA SER A 821 3.17 20.86 -30.15
C SER A 821 2.78 19.42 -30.55
N HIS A 822 2.94 18.47 -29.63
CA HIS A 822 2.62 17.07 -29.86
C HIS A 822 1.15 16.75 -29.52
N SER A 823 0.65 15.56 -29.88
CA SER A 823 -0.73 15.16 -29.58
C SER A 823 -0.98 15.02 -28.07
N THR A 824 -2.20 15.37 -27.64
CA THR A 824 -2.73 15.07 -26.30
C THR A 824 -2.87 13.56 -26.04
N ASP A 825 -2.76 12.73 -27.09
CA ASP A 825 -2.75 11.26 -27.00
C ASP A 825 -1.58 10.69 -26.20
N ASP A 826 -0.49 11.43 -26.00
CA ASP A 826 0.66 10.97 -25.21
C ASP A 826 0.59 11.34 -23.73
N ILE A 827 -0.41 12.14 -23.37
CA ILE A 827 -0.68 12.56 -22.01
C ILE A 827 -1.52 11.48 -21.32
N ALA A 828 -0.99 10.95 -20.21
CA ALA A 828 -1.72 10.03 -19.35
C ALA A 828 -2.70 10.78 -18.46
N CYS A 829 -2.22 11.83 -17.80
CA CYS A 829 -3.04 12.76 -17.05
C CYS A 829 -2.37 14.13 -16.95
N TRP A 830 -3.17 15.14 -16.67
CA TRP A 830 -2.69 16.49 -16.38
C TRP A 830 -3.46 17.09 -15.22
N PHE A 831 -2.76 17.93 -14.45
CA PHE A 831 -3.22 18.53 -13.20
C PHE A 831 -3.06 20.05 -13.27
N ILE A 832 -3.95 20.75 -12.59
CA ILE A 832 -3.89 22.21 -12.46
C ILE A 832 -3.93 22.58 -10.98
N ASP A 833 -2.99 23.41 -10.54
CA ASP A 833 -3.14 24.24 -9.35
C ASP A 833 -3.67 25.60 -9.79
N THR A 834 -4.97 25.81 -9.57
CA THR A 834 -5.68 27.03 -9.99
C THR A 834 -5.41 28.23 -9.08
N ASN A 835 -4.64 28.07 -8.00
CA ASN A 835 -4.23 29.16 -7.12
C ASN A 835 -2.81 28.86 -6.56
N TYR A 836 -1.87 28.70 -7.48
CA TYR A 836 -0.50 28.32 -7.16
C TYR A 836 0.17 29.41 -6.34
N ASN A 837 0.73 29.05 -5.18
CA ASN A 837 1.28 29.98 -4.21
C ASN A 837 2.82 29.98 -4.15
N SER A 838 3.49 29.23 -5.04
CA SER A 838 4.95 29.04 -5.01
C SER A 838 5.50 28.39 -3.73
N GLU A 839 4.65 27.81 -2.89
CA GLU A 839 5.07 27.04 -1.71
C GLU A 839 4.85 25.54 -1.90
N SER A 840 3.81 25.14 -2.63
CA SER A 840 3.47 23.74 -2.89
C SER A 840 2.58 23.63 -4.11
N PHE A 841 2.75 22.58 -4.89
CA PHE A 841 1.79 22.22 -5.93
C PHE A 841 0.59 21.43 -5.36
N PHE A 842 -0.59 22.06 -5.33
CA PHE A 842 -1.85 21.41 -4.94
C PHE A 842 -2.62 20.94 -6.18
N VAL A 843 -2.94 19.65 -6.23
CA VAL A 843 -3.77 19.12 -7.32
C VAL A 843 -5.22 19.55 -7.10
N ARG A 844 -5.62 20.70 -7.66
CA ARG A 844 -6.98 21.26 -7.56
C ARG A 844 -7.89 20.77 -8.66
N HIS A 845 -7.40 20.69 -9.91
CA HIS A 845 -8.10 20.02 -11.01
C HIS A 845 -7.30 18.82 -11.54
N VAL A 846 -8.01 17.83 -12.07
CA VAL A 846 -7.43 16.62 -12.68
C VAL A 846 -8.16 16.24 -13.96
N TYR A 847 -7.40 15.87 -14.98
CA TYR A 847 -7.90 15.52 -16.30
C TYR A 847 -7.10 14.40 -16.96
N PHE A 848 -7.72 13.70 -17.90
CA PHE A 848 -7.17 12.58 -18.65
C PHE A 848 -7.47 12.73 -20.14
N THR A 849 -6.52 12.40 -21.00
CA THR A 849 -6.65 12.54 -22.47
C THR A 849 -6.38 11.24 -23.23
N GLY A 850 -5.97 10.15 -22.54
CA GLY A 850 -5.58 8.88 -23.15
C GLY A 850 -6.63 7.75 -23.19
N ALA A 851 -6.27 6.64 -23.85
CA ALA A 851 -7.10 5.44 -23.99
C ALA A 851 -7.21 4.63 -22.68
N GLY A 852 -8.20 4.96 -21.86
CA GLY A 852 -8.59 4.20 -20.66
C GLY A 852 -9.34 5.08 -19.68
N ASP A 853 -10.41 4.56 -19.06
CA ASP A 853 -11.19 5.28 -18.05
C ASP A 853 -10.77 4.80 -16.63
N PRO A 854 -9.72 5.37 -15.99
CA PRO A 854 -9.31 4.99 -14.63
C PRO A 854 -10.42 5.19 -13.60
N TYR A 855 -11.33 6.14 -13.84
CA TYR A 855 -12.47 6.41 -12.98
C TYR A 855 -13.67 5.50 -13.24
N LYS A 856 -13.67 4.61 -14.23
CA LYS A 856 -14.84 3.81 -14.63
C LYS A 856 -15.51 3.10 -13.47
N LYS A 857 -14.70 2.50 -12.58
CA LYS A 857 -15.17 1.81 -11.37
C LYS A 857 -15.77 2.79 -10.36
N LEU A 858 -15.11 3.93 -10.14
CA LEU A 858 -15.57 4.98 -9.23
C LEU A 858 -16.84 5.66 -9.77
N LYS A 859 -16.87 6.03 -11.06
CA LYS A 859 -18.04 6.51 -11.81
C LYS A 859 -19.22 5.58 -11.66
N ARG A 860 -19.05 4.27 -11.92
CA ARG A 860 -20.13 3.29 -11.73
C ARG A 860 -20.63 3.24 -10.29
N ALA A 861 -19.73 3.38 -9.31
CA ALA A 861 -20.07 3.32 -7.89
C ALA A 861 -20.71 4.59 -7.34
N LEU A 862 -20.41 5.74 -7.93
CA LEU A 862 -20.91 7.07 -7.55
C LEU A 862 -21.96 7.61 -8.55
N LYS A 863 -22.46 6.79 -9.48
CA LYS A 863 -23.46 7.18 -10.49
C LYS A 863 -24.75 7.74 -9.91
N ALA A 864 -25.09 7.38 -8.67
CA ALA A 864 -26.23 7.94 -7.95
C ALA A 864 -25.98 9.36 -7.40
N GLU A 865 -24.71 9.75 -7.23
CA GLU A 865 -24.29 10.99 -6.57
C GLU A 865 -23.77 12.06 -7.54
N ILE A 866 -23.13 11.64 -8.62
CA ILE A 866 -22.49 12.51 -9.61
C ILE A 866 -22.98 12.07 -10.99
N ASP A 867 -23.45 13.05 -11.76
CA ASP A 867 -23.97 12.82 -13.09
C ASP A 867 -22.90 12.27 -14.04
N GLU A 868 -23.33 11.44 -14.98
CA GLU A 868 -22.51 10.85 -16.02
C GLU A 868 -21.86 11.91 -16.92
N ALA A 869 -22.52 13.05 -17.11
CA ALA A 869 -21.97 14.22 -17.78
C ALA A 869 -20.76 14.80 -17.04
N ALA A 870 -20.86 15.02 -15.72
CA ALA A 870 -19.78 15.57 -14.89
C ALA A 870 -18.53 14.66 -14.86
N TRP A 871 -18.72 13.34 -14.87
CA TRP A 871 -17.62 12.39 -15.01
C TRP A 871 -16.99 12.35 -16.40
N SER A 872 -17.68 12.84 -17.43
CA SER A 872 -17.13 12.87 -18.79
C SER A 872 -16.24 14.12 -18.99
N GLU A 873 -16.41 15.15 -18.17
CA GLU A 873 -15.58 16.37 -18.18
C GLU A 873 -14.14 16.15 -17.68
N ILE A 874 -13.88 15.10 -16.89
CA ILE A 874 -12.50 14.73 -16.52
C ILE A 874 -11.74 14.06 -17.67
N TYR A 875 -12.43 13.60 -18.71
CA TYR A 875 -11.82 13.10 -19.96
C TYR A 875 -11.80 14.21 -21.00
N SER A 876 -11.02 15.24 -20.71
CA SER A 876 -11.02 16.48 -21.48
C SER A 876 -9.61 17.02 -21.64
N THR A 877 -9.37 17.63 -22.80
CA THR A 877 -8.23 18.51 -23.05
C THR A 877 -8.51 19.93 -22.54
N SER A 878 -9.76 20.28 -22.28
CA SER A 878 -10.15 21.58 -21.74
C SER A 878 -10.50 21.48 -20.25
N SER A 879 -9.96 22.40 -19.46
CA SER A 879 -10.28 22.56 -18.06
C SER A 879 -11.70 23.06 -17.88
N ARG A 880 -12.21 22.92 -16.66
CA ARG A 880 -13.40 23.67 -16.23
C ARG A 880 -12.98 25.13 -15.98
N PRO A 881 -13.88 26.09 -16.18
CA PRO A 881 -13.61 27.48 -15.84
C PRO A 881 -13.34 27.65 -14.34
N PHE A 882 -12.39 28.52 -13.99
CA PHE A 882 -12.07 28.89 -12.61
C PHE A 882 -11.90 30.40 -12.49
N ASP A 883 -12.10 30.93 -11.28
CA ASP A 883 -11.97 32.36 -11.02
C ASP A 883 -10.50 32.80 -11.04
N LYS A 884 -10.26 34.12 -11.16
CA LYS A 884 -8.91 34.66 -11.10
C LYS A 884 -8.22 34.23 -9.79
N PRO A 885 -7.02 33.61 -9.83
CA PRO A 885 -6.29 33.24 -8.62
C PRO A 885 -5.97 34.47 -7.77
N ALA A 886 -6.05 34.33 -6.45
CA ALA A 886 -5.65 35.38 -5.51
C ALA A 886 -4.13 35.64 -5.61
N THR A 887 -3.36 34.61 -5.93
CA THR A 887 -1.90 34.70 -6.13
C THR A 887 -1.53 35.31 -7.49
N GLY A 888 -2.48 35.44 -8.42
CA GLY A 888 -2.20 35.89 -9.80
C GLY A 888 -1.47 34.86 -10.67
N GLN A 889 -1.28 33.64 -10.18
CA GLN A 889 -0.53 32.57 -10.85
C GLN A 889 -1.27 31.23 -10.77
N ILE A 890 -1.01 30.39 -11.76
CA ILE A 890 -1.41 28.97 -11.76
C ILE A 890 -0.21 28.10 -12.13
N ALA A 891 -0.31 26.81 -11.85
CA ALA A 891 0.64 25.81 -12.34
C ALA A 891 -0.08 24.68 -13.06
N VAL A 892 0.44 24.26 -14.21
CA VAL A 892 -0.06 23.13 -15.00
C VAL A 892 1.01 22.05 -15.03
N LYS A 893 0.62 20.84 -14.62
CA LYS A 893 1.50 19.66 -14.62
C LYS A 893 0.95 18.60 -15.56
N VAL A 894 1.81 18.03 -16.39
CA VAL A 894 1.47 17.01 -17.39
C VAL A 894 2.31 15.77 -17.16
N ILE A 895 1.66 14.61 -17.24
CA ILE A 895 2.28 13.32 -16.98
C ILE A 895 2.01 12.42 -18.17
N ASN A 896 3.08 11.91 -18.78
CA ASN A 896 2.97 11.05 -19.95
C ASN A 896 2.77 9.57 -19.56
N HIS A 897 2.56 8.69 -20.55
CA HIS A 897 2.37 7.26 -20.32
C HIS A 897 3.61 6.49 -19.83
N TYR A 898 4.78 7.13 -19.81
CA TYR A 898 6.06 6.61 -19.33
C TYR A 898 6.38 7.08 -17.89
N GLY A 899 5.52 7.91 -17.30
CA GLY A 899 5.71 8.46 -15.95
C GLY A 899 6.64 9.67 -15.90
N ASP A 900 6.98 10.26 -17.05
CA ASP A 900 7.67 11.55 -17.09
C ASP A 900 6.69 12.67 -16.77
N GLU A 901 7.16 13.64 -16.00
CA GLU A 901 6.35 14.73 -15.48
C GLU A 901 6.98 16.06 -15.87
N VAL A 902 6.16 16.96 -16.41
CA VAL A 902 6.55 18.33 -16.76
C VAL A 902 5.59 19.31 -16.09
N LEU A 903 6.11 20.41 -15.57
CA LEU A 903 5.33 21.44 -14.89
C LEU A 903 5.71 22.81 -15.44
N LYS A 904 4.71 23.67 -15.65
CA LYS A 904 4.89 25.06 -16.04
C LYS A 904 3.94 25.98 -15.26
N VAL A 905 4.46 27.13 -14.84
CA VAL A 905 3.72 28.18 -14.14
C VAL A 905 3.28 29.23 -15.15
N PHE A 906 2.07 29.74 -15.01
CA PHE A 906 1.51 30.77 -15.89
C PHE A 906 0.95 31.93 -15.06
N GLY A 907 1.21 33.16 -15.52
CA GLY A 907 0.60 34.37 -14.98
C GLY A 907 -0.81 34.62 -15.54
N VAL A 908 -1.64 35.34 -14.77
CA VAL A 908 -3.10 35.45 -15.00
C VAL A 908 -3.63 36.89 -14.97
#